data_AF-A0A7U2IB10-F1
#
_entry.id   AF-A0A7U2IB10-F1
#
_cell.length_a   1.000
_cell.length_b   1.000
_cell.length_c   1.000
_cell.angle_alpha   90.00
_cell.angle_beta   90.00
_cell.angle_gamma   90.00
#
_symmetry.space_group_name_H-M   'P 1'
#
loop_
_entity.id
_entity.type
_entity.pdbx_description
1 polymer ?
#
loop_
_entity_poly.entity_id
_entity_poly.type
_entity_poly.pdbx_seq_one_letter_code
_entity_poly.pdbx_strand_id
1 'polypeptide(L)'
;MAGKEATVYILDLGKSMGEKRHGRDQTDLDWALEYVWDKITNTVATGRKSALMSVIGCRTDETDLGGVMEEAEGYENLRVFSELKQFLLGDIRTLQDQLRPSKTNDGDLLSALALAVQMIDGATQGKGGKPLKYDRRIIIVTDGRGSIDTDDLEQIAAKIRDPEAPVDLVLLGVDFDDPDNGFKEEDKSSQKAKNEVSLKGFVEDCNGVFGTLAEAIDQLQIPRLKETRPVPSFKGQLTLGDPGHYDATLTIDVERYPCTMLAKPPTASSFATRTDFGAGSAAGPSDESSHTMTGEEQPMTDLSAVRNQRVYQVDNEEEPGMKKNVEMDELERGYEYGRTAVHISESDMNVVKLETTPMLSLIGFVKAEAFERYLPLSRSNFLVPQRGNQAAQLSLSSFIHALYEADCYAVARLVTKELKPPVIVLLVPRIEVEWEALVDVELPFEEDMRRYKFPPLDRKLTISGKVITEHKDLPTDELTDAMSKYVDAMDLSTFGRDEDGNPAEYAKPEDTFSPIVHRIGHIIRWRATHPDPSLPMPPPSDILTKYANPPADLLDASTSQFEALKKAARVSKVPPKVKGRGKRNRAERDKPISGLDIDALLGNPNRVKIDPSNLVPSFKNALAASDDLETIKEAAQSMSTEIRSLIRSSVGDSGYGRALEALRVMRDELTELEEPEIWNEFIRGLKSDLLEGKLNGNRKDMWWKIRGNRYGLVDRKRSFVSDVTEEEASAFYNVA
;
A
#
# COMPACT_ATOMS: atom_id res chain seq x y z
N MET A 1 18.23 -16.40 -14.13
CA MET A 1 17.94 -15.87 -15.48
C MET A 1 16.49 -16.14 -15.80
N ALA A 2 15.75 -15.14 -16.27
CA ALA A 2 14.37 -15.30 -16.72
C ALA A 2 14.32 -16.24 -17.95
N GLY A 3 13.21 -16.97 -18.12
CA GLY A 3 12.98 -17.78 -19.31
C GLY A 3 12.96 -16.93 -20.59
N LYS A 4 13.40 -17.52 -21.69
CA LYS A 4 13.24 -16.95 -23.03
C LYS A 4 11.90 -17.43 -23.57
N GLU A 5 11.09 -16.55 -24.12
CA GLU A 5 9.77 -16.89 -24.65
C GLU A 5 9.60 -16.33 -26.07
N ALA A 6 8.87 -17.07 -26.91
CA ALA A 6 8.49 -16.67 -28.25
C ALA A 6 6.98 -16.93 -28.41
N THR A 7 6.20 -15.87 -28.56
CA THR A 7 4.74 -15.96 -28.69
C THR A 7 4.28 -15.36 -30.01
N VAL A 8 3.52 -16.11 -30.80
CA VAL A 8 2.88 -15.60 -32.02
C VAL A 8 1.37 -15.56 -31.82
N TYR A 9 0.76 -14.40 -32.08
CA TYR A 9 -0.69 -14.23 -32.06
C TYR A 9 -1.22 -14.32 -33.48
N ILE A 10 -2.14 -15.23 -33.74
CA ILE A 10 -2.86 -15.35 -35.00
C ILE A 10 -4.27 -14.78 -34.78
N LEU A 11 -4.59 -13.72 -35.50
CA LEU A 11 -5.85 -13.01 -35.39
C LEU A 11 -6.64 -13.17 -36.68
N ASP A 12 -7.85 -13.67 -36.57
CA ASP A 12 -8.82 -13.62 -37.65
C ASP A 12 -9.27 -12.17 -37.86
N LEU A 13 -8.97 -11.63 -39.04
CA LEU A 13 -9.37 -10.29 -39.46
C LEU A 13 -10.41 -10.35 -40.57
N GLY A 14 -11.10 -11.49 -40.75
CA GLY A 14 -12.14 -11.62 -41.76
C GLY A 14 -13.29 -10.62 -41.57
N LYS A 15 -14.03 -10.35 -42.64
CA LYS A 15 -15.24 -9.52 -42.61
C LYS A 15 -16.24 -9.98 -41.55
N SER A 16 -16.34 -11.28 -41.29
CA SER A 16 -17.25 -11.84 -40.27
C SER A 16 -16.93 -11.39 -38.85
N MET A 17 -15.68 -11.04 -38.54
CA MET A 17 -15.25 -10.53 -37.25
C MET A 17 -15.69 -9.07 -37.01
N GLY A 18 -16.10 -8.35 -38.05
CA GLY A 18 -16.62 -6.98 -37.95
C GLY A 18 -18.10 -6.89 -37.54
N GLU A 19 -18.77 -8.03 -37.32
CA GLU A 19 -20.17 -8.06 -36.89
C GLU A 19 -20.31 -7.96 -35.37
N LYS A 20 -21.47 -7.47 -34.92
CA LYS A 20 -21.87 -7.51 -33.51
C LYS A 20 -22.89 -8.63 -33.34
N ARG A 21 -22.60 -9.59 -32.46
CA ARG A 21 -23.46 -10.78 -32.26
C ARG A 21 -23.87 -10.91 -30.79
N HIS A 22 -24.94 -11.67 -30.57
CA HIS A 22 -25.40 -12.09 -29.22
C HIS A 22 -25.60 -10.94 -28.22
N GLY A 23 -26.05 -9.78 -28.71
CA GLY A 23 -26.34 -8.61 -27.88
C GLY A 23 -25.12 -7.80 -27.42
N ARG A 24 -23.92 -8.08 -27.94
CA ARG A 24 -22.70 -7.30 -27.64
C ARG A 24 -22.75 -5.90 -28.26
N ASP A 25 -22.28 -4.91 -27.49
CA ASP A 25 -22.14 -3.53 -27.96
C ASP A 25 -20.92 -3.32 -28.88
N GLN A 26 -19.95 -4.22 -28.83
CA GLN A 26 -18.72 -4.19 -29.62
C GLN A 26 -18.68 -5.29 -30.68
N THR A 27 -17.80 -5.14 -31.68
CA THR A 27 -17.64 -6.18 -32.72
C THR A 27 -16.92 -7.40 -32.16
N ASP A 28 -17.06 -8.54 -32.83
CA ASP A 28 -16.36 -9.77 -32.47
C ASP A 28 -14.83 -9.59 -32.48
N LEU A 29 -14.31 -8.77 -33.39
CA LEU A 29 -12.89 -8.39 -33.41
C LEU A 29 -12.52 -7.52 -32.20
N ASP A 30 -13.29 -6.47 -31.91
CA ASP A 30 -12.99 -5.59 -30.77
C ASP A 30 -12.95 -6.38 -29.46
N TRP A 31 -13.88 -7.33 -29.30
CA TRP A 31 -13.93 -8.24 -28.16
C TRP A 31 -12.72 -9.18 -28.11
N ALA A 32 -12.33 -9.77 -29.24
CA ALA A 32 -11.12 -10.58 -29.35
C ALA A 32 -9.85 -9.77 -29.00
N LEU A 33 -9.80 -8.52 -29.43
CA LEU A 33 -8.68 -7.63 -29.18
C LEU A 33 -8.53 -7.26 -27.70
N GLU A 34 -9.59 -7.24 -26.89
CA GLU A 34 -9.46 -7.06 -25.43
C GLU A 34 -8.53 -8.11 -24.80
N TYR A 35 -8.74 -9.38 -25.15
CA TYR A 35 -7.91 -10.49 -24.70
C TYR A 35 -6.47 -10.37 -25.24
N VAL A 36 -6.32 -10.12 -26.54
CA VAL A 36 -5.02 -10.07 -27.20
C VAL A 36 -4.19 -8.92 -26.64
N TRP A 37 -4.79 -7.73 -26.49
CA TRP A 37 -4.11 -6.57 -25.92
C TRP A 37 -3.77 -6.77 -24.44
N ASP A 38 -4.62 -7.43 -23.65
CA ASP A 38 -4.25 -7.76 -22.27
C ASP A 38 -2.99 -8.64 -22.23
N LYS A 39 -2.89 -9.67 -23.09
CA LYS A 39 -1.71 -10.54 -23.15
C LYS A 39 -0.46 -9.82 -23.67
N ILE A 40 -0.57 -9.05 -24.75
CA ILE A 40 0.55 -8.27 -25.28
C ILE A 40 1.04 -7.26 -24.25
N THR A 41 0.15 -6.44 -23.69
CA THR A 41 0.54 -5.40 -22.72
C THR A 41 1.09 -5.97 -21.42
N ASN A 42 0.60 -7.13 -20.97
CA ASN A 42 1.20 -7.86 -19.84
C ASN A 42 2.66 -8.25 -20.12
N THR A 43 2.92 -8.83 -21.28
CA THR A 43 4.28 -9.23 -21.66
C THR A 43 5.20 -8.01 -21.80
N VAL A 44 4.73 -6.94 -22.45
CA VAL A 44 5.47 -5.67 -22.57
C VAL A 44 5.77 -5.07 -21.19
N ALA A 45 4.82 -5.09 -20.25
CA ALA A 45 5.02 -4.59 -18.90
C ALA A 45 6.11 -5.33 -18.11
N THR A 46 6.48 -6.57 -18.51
CA THR A 46 7.61 -7.27 -17.89
C THR A 46 8.98 -6.69 -18.28
N GLY A 47 9.06 -5.91 -19.37
CA GLY A 47 10.29 -5.29 -19.86
C GLY A 47 11.38 -6.28 -20.30
N ARG A 48 11.04 -7.56 -20.51
CA ARG A 48 12.01 -8.62 -20.85
C ARG A 48 12.39 -8.54 -22.33
N LYS A 49 13.68 -8.33 -22.61
CA LYS A 49 14.24 -8.41 -23.98
C LYS A 49 14.15 -9.81 -24.60
N SER A 50 14.06 -10.84 -23.75
CA SER A 50 13.94 -12.24 -24.16
C SER A 50 12.49 -12.69 -24.38
N ALA A 51 11.53 -11.77 -24.28
CA ALA A 51 10.12 -12.02 -24.58
C ALA A 51 9.80 -11.51 -25.98
N LEU A 52 9.88 -12.42 -26.94
CA LEU A 52 9.66 -12.13 -28.35
C LEU A 52 8.20 -12.34 -28.70
N MET A 53 7.59 -11.39 -29.40
CA MET A 53 6.21 -11.45 -29.85
C MET A 53 6.10 -11.11 -31.34
N SER A 54 5.08 -11.66 -31.99
CA SER A 54 4.66 -11.29 -33.34
C SER A 54 3.14 -11.44 -33.45
N VAL A 55 2.53 -10.71 -34.39
CA VAL A 55 1.11 -10.80 -34.71
C VAL A 55 0.95 -11.07 -36.20
N ILE A 56 0.16 -12.09 -36.52
CA ILE A 56 -0.20 -12.50 -37.87
C ILE A 56 -1.71 -12.31 -38.03
N GLY A 57 -2.12 -11.54 -39.03
CA GLY A 57 -3.50 -11.46 -39.49
C GLY A 57 -3.80 -12.57 -40.47
N CYS A 58 -4.89 -13.31 -40.21
CA CYS A 58 -5.51 -14.22 -41.15
C CYS A 58 -6.71 -13.53 -41.81
N ARG A 59 -7.00 -13.86 -43.07
CA ARG A 59 -8.10 -13.31 -43.87
C ARG A 59 -8.00 -11.79 -44.08
N THR A 60 -6.79 -11.32 -44.35
CA THR A 60 -6.51 -9.91 -44.62
C THR A 60 -6.81 -9.52 -46.05
N ASP A 61 -7.16 -8.24 -46.28
CA ASP A 61 -7.39 -7.69 -47.63
C ASP A 61 -6.16 -7.82 -48.55
N GLU A 62 -4.96 -7.88 -47.97
CA GLU A 62 -3.68 -7.97 -48.66
C GLU A 62 -2.91 -9.21 -48.17
N THR A 63 -1.94 -9.68 -48.97
CA THR A 63 -1.00 -10.73 -48.57
C THR A 63 0.38 -10.12 -48.38
N ASP A 64 0.95 -10.24 -47.18
CA ASP A 64 2.30 -9.79 -46.84
C ASP A 64 2.91 -10.72 -45.80
N LEU A 65 3.78 -11.64 -46.23
CA LEU A 65 4.38 -12.65 -45.37
C LEU A 65 5.59 -12.13 -44.57
N GLY A 66 5.90 -10.82 -44.62
CA GLY A 66 6.94 -10.20 -43.81
C GLY A 66 8.35 -10.77 -44.03
N GLY A 67 8.61 -11.36 -45.20
CA GLY A 67 9.88 -12.03 -45.51
C GLY A 67 10.12 -13.36 -44.81
N VAL A 68 9.11 -13.94 -44.15
CA VAL A 68 9.21 -15.28 -43.51
C VAL A 68 9.23 -16.39 -44.56
N MET A 69 8.55 -16.18 -45.69
CA MET A 69 8.48 -17.07 -46.86
C MET A 69 8.63 -16.26 -48.15
N GLU A 70 9.27 -16.84 -49.17
CA GLU A 70 9.47 -16.20 -50.48
C GLU A 70 8.29 -16.43 -51.45
N GLU A 71 7.55 -17.53 -51.28
CA GLU A 71 6.39 -17.88 -52.10
C GLU A 71 5.09 -17.60 -51.34
N ALA A 72 4.16 -16.88 -51.99
CA ALA A 72 2.84 -16.58 -51.44
C ALA A 72 1.74 -17.56 -51.87
N GLU A 73 2.06 -18.50 -52.78
CA GLU A 73 1.13 -19.50 -53.29
C GLU A 73 0.73 -20.46 -52.16
N GLY A 74 -0.56 -20.49 -51.81
CA GLY A 74 -1.10 -21.26 -50.66
C GLY A 74 -1.10 -20.52 -49.31
N TYR A 75 -0.60 -19.28 -49.27
CA TYR A 75 -0.60 -18.40 -48.10
C TYR A 75 -1.31 -17.07 -48.39
N GLU A 76 -2.28 -17.08 -49.31
CA GLU A 76 -3.03 -15.88 -49.67
C GLU A 76 -3.85 -15.33 -48.48
N ASN A 77 -4.02 -14.01 -48.48
CA ASN A 77 -4.78 -13.27 -47.46
C ASN A 77 -4.22 -13.42 -46.03
N LEU A 78 -2.90 -13.59 -45.92
CA LEU A 78 -2.17 -13.58 -44.67
C LEU A 78 -1.24 -12.38 -44.59
N ARG A 79 -1.17 -11.75 -43.41
CA ARG A 79 -0.29 -10.61 -43.16
C ARG A 79 0.48 -10.75 -41.87
N VAL A 80 1.80 -10.64 -41.94
CA VAL A 80 2.69 -10.54 -40.77
C VAL A 80 2.84 -9.07 -40.40
N PHE A 81 2.31 -8.65 -39.26
CA PHE A 81 2.36 -7.24 -38.84
C PHE A 81 3.70 -6.84 -38.21
N SER A 82 4.44 -7.81 -37.68
CA SER A 82 5.77 -7.61 -37.09
C SER A 82 6.56 -8.89 -37.14
N GLU A 83 7.87 -8.79 -37.34
CA GLU A 83 8.80 -9.89 -37.04
C GLU A 83 8.77 -10.23 -35.53
N LEU A 84 9.30 -11.40 -35.19
CA LEU A 84 9.42 -11.88 -33.81
C LEU A 84 10.45 -11.03 -33.05
N LYS A 85 9.97 -10.03 -32.30
CA LYS A 85 10.81 -9.07 -31.57
C LYS A 85 10.25 -8.72 -30.19
N GLN A 86 11.04 -8.02 -29.38
CA GLN A 86 10.49 -7.40 -28.17
C GLN A 86 9.56 -6.25 -28.59
N PHE A 87 8.29 -6.31 -28.20
CA PHE A 87 7.39 -5.18 -28.40
C PHE A 87 7.63 -4.09 -27.36
N LEU A 88 7.53 -2.84 -27.83
CA LEU A 88 7.54 -1.62 -27.04
C LEU A 88 6.21 -0.88 -27.19
N LEU A 89 6.03 0.20 -26.44
CA LEU A 89 4.81 1.02 -26.51
C LEU A 89 4.53 1.56 -27.92
N GLY A 90 5.59 1.89 -28.69
CA GLY A 90 5.45 2.32 -30.07
C GLY A 90 4.83 1.24 -30.96
N ASP A 91 5.25 -0.02 -30.79
CA ASP A 91 4.74 -1.15 -31.57
C ASP A 91 3.25 -1.40 -31.28
N ILE A 92 2.83 -1.27 -30.01
CA ILE A 92 1.41 -1.39 -29.63
C ILE A 92 0.57 -0.37 -30.40
N ARG A 93 0.99 0.90 -30.42
CA ARG A 93 0.25 1.98 -31.09
C ARG A 93 0.18 1.76 -32.60
N THR A 94 1.29 1.40 -33.23
CA THR A 94 1.32 1.11 -34.67
C THR A 94 0.44 -0.07 -35.03
N LEU A 95 0.43 -1.12 -34.20
CA LEU A 95 -0.39 -2.30 -34.43
C LEU A 95 -1.89 -2.01 -34.22
N GLN A 96 -2.25 -1.18 -33.24
CA GLN A 96 -3.65 -0.75 -33.03
C GLN A 96 -4.27 -0.06 -34.25
N ASP A 97 -3.48 0.74 -34.99
CA ASP A 97 -3.98 1.40 -36.20
C ASP A 97 -4.28 0.41 -37.34
N GLN A 98 -3.58 -0.74 -37.34
CA GLN A 98 -3.60 -1.74 -38.41
C GLN A 98 -4.61 -2.88 -38.18
N LEU A 99 -4.91 -3.24 -36.93
CA LEU A 99 -5.85 -4.31 -36.60
C LEU A 99 -7.30 -3.85 -36.79
N ARG A 100 -7.85 -4.12 -37.98
CA ARG A 100 -9.23 -3.79 -38.38
C ARG A 100 -9.85 -4.95 -39.15
N PRO A 101 -11.19 -5.08 -39.17
CA PRO A 101 -11.83 -6.08 -40.00
C PRO A 101 -11.57 -5.81 -41.48
N SER A 102 -11.25 -6.87 -42.22
CA SER A 102 -11.03 -6.88 -43.66
C SER A 102 -12.37 -6.98 -44.40
N LYS A 103 -12.34 -6.77 -45.71
CA LYS A 103 -13.53 -6.87 -46.59
C LYS A 103 -13.76 -8.30 -47.10
N THR A 104 -12.75 -9.17 -46.97
CA THR A 104 -12.80 -10.57 -47.37
C THR A 104 -12.96 -11.52 -46.18
N ASN A 105 -13.42 -12.74 -46.46
CA ASN A 105 -13.33 -13.89 -45.55
C ASN A 105 -12.43 -14.99 -46.14
N ASP A 106 -11.79 -14.71 -47.29
CA ASP A 106 -10.85 -15.61 -47.96
C ASP A 106 -9.52 -15.58 -47.20
N GLY A 107 -8.87 -16.74 -47.10
CA GLY A 107 -7.66 -16.94 -46.31
C GLY A 107 -7.82 -18.11 -45.33
N ASP A 108 -6.77 -18.91 -45.24
CA ASP A 108 -6.77 -20.12 -44.42
C ASP A 108 -6.07 -19.92 -43.07
N LEU A 109 -6.71 -20.43 -42.02
CA LEU A 109 -6.21 -20.32 -40.66
C LEU A 109 -5.02 -21.26 -40.41
N LEU A 110 -4.99 -22.40 -41.09
CA LEU A 110 -3.93 -23.40 -40.91
C LEU A 110 -2.67 -23.02 -41.69
N SER A 111 -2.79 -22.37 -42.84
CA SER A 111 -1.68 -21.65 -43.49
C SER A 111 -1.08 -20.59 -42.55
N ALA A 112 -1.91 -19.81 -41.84
CA ALA A 112 -1.40 -18.85 -40.85
C ALA A 112 -0.65 -19.54 -39.70
N LEU A 113 -1.11 -20.72 -39.28
CA LEU A 113 -0.47 -21.53 -38.26
C LEU A 113 0.88 -22.10 -38.73
N ALA A 114 0.95 -22.61 -39.96
CA ALA A 114 2.20 -23.06 -40.56
C ALA A 114 3.24 -21.92 -40.64
N LEU A 115 2.79 -20.72 -41.03
CA LEU A 115 3.61 -19.51 -41.05
C LEU A 115 4.12 -19.13 -39.65
N ALA A 116 3.27 -19.23 -38.62
CA ALA A 116 3.64 -18.97 -37.23
C ALA A 116 4.70 -19.95 -36.70
N VAL A 117 4.55 -21.24 -37.00
CA VAL A 117 5.53 -22.28 -36.64
C VAL A 117 6.88 -21.98 -37.30
N GLN A 118 6.89 -21.69 -38.61
CA GLN A 118 8.12 -21.33 -39.33
C GLN A 118 8.79 -20.08 -38.75
N MET A 119 8.00 -19.07 -38.37
CA MET A 119 8.53 -17.84 -37.77
C MET A 119 9.19 -18.12 -36.41
N ILE A 120 8.57 -18.97 -35.57
CA ILE A 120 9.14 -19.40 -34.29
C ILE A 120 10.42 -20.21 -34.50
N ASP A 121 10.44 -21.12 -35.46
CA ASP A 121 11.62 -21.93 -35.77
C ASP A 121 12.78 -21.04 -36.21
N GLY A 122 12.54 -20.12 -37.15
CA GLY A 122 13.56 -19.19 -37.63
C GLY A 122 14.16 -18.32 -36.53
N ALA A 123 13.34 -17.86 -35.58
CA ALA A 123 13.79 -17.00 -34.47
C ALA A 123 14.42 -17.77 -33.30
N THR A 124 14.09 -19.06 -33.14
CA THR A 124 14.51 -19.86 -31.98
C THR A 124 15.54 -20.93 -32.31
N GLN A 125 16.06 -21.00 -33.53
CA GLN A 125 17.16 -21.88 -33.89
C GLN A 125 18.55 -21.26 -33.61
N GLY A 126 19.49 -22.08 -33.16
CA GLY A 126 20.88 -21.68 -32.98
C GLY A 126 21.69 -21.76 -34.29
N LYS A 127 22.93 -21.25 -34.27
CA LYS A 127 23.85 -21.26 -35.44
C LYS A 127 24.13 -22.65 -36.04
N GLY A 128 23.86 -23.72 -35.29
CA GLY A 128 24.02 -25.11 -35.73
C GLY A 128 22.72 -25.81 -36.11
N GLY A 129 21.62 -25.08 -36.33
CA GLY A 129 20.30 -25.63 -36.71
C GLY A 129 19.53 -26.32 -35.57
N LYS A 130 20.08 -26.34 -34.35
CA LYS A 130 19.41 -26.93 -33.18
C LYS A 130 18.47 -25.92 -32.51
N PRO A 131 17.29 -26.34 -32.04
CA PRO A 131 16.39 -25.48 -31.27
C PRO A 131 17.06 -24.96 -30.00
N LEU A 132 16.94 -23.66 -29.75
CA LEU A 132 17.34 -23.04 -28.49
C LEU A 132 16.27 -23.29 -27.43
N LYS A 133 16.66 -23.20 -26.15
CA LYS A 133 15.72 -23.28 -25.03
C LYS A 133 14.83 -22.02 -24.98
N TYR A 134 13.62 -22.15 -25.49
CA TYR A 134 12.55 -21.15 -25.48
C TYR A 134 11.24 -21.81 -25.06
N ASP A 135 10.43 -21.07 -24.31
CA ASP A 135 9.02 -21.37 -24.11
C ASP A 135 8.27 -20.82 -25.34
N ARG A 136 7.76 -21.71 -26.20
CA ARG A 136 7.13 -21.35 -27.49
C ARG A 136 5.62 -21.42 -27.35
N ARG A 137 4.92 -20.42 -27.86
CA ARG A 137 3.46 -20.37 -27.78
C ARG A 137 2.82 -19.77 -29.03
N ILE A 138 1.72 -20.37 -29.48
CA ILE A 138 0.87 -19.82 -30.53
C ILE A 138 -0.52 -19.62 -29.94
N ILE A 139 -1.05 -18.41 -30.09
CA ILE A 139 -2.38 -18.04 -29.60
C ILE A 139 -3.24 -17.66 -30.81
N ILE A 140 -4.30 -18.40 -31.05
CA ILE A 140 -5.21 -18.21 -32.17
C ILE A 140 -6.53 -17.65 -31.65
N VAL A 141 -7.03 -16.59 -32.27
CA VAL A 141 -8.36 -16.05 -31.98
C VAL A 141 -9.16 -15.93 -33.28
N THR A 142 -10.29 -16.64 -33.37
CA THR A 142 -11.12 -16.71 -34.58
C THR A 142 -12.60 -16.88 -34.24
N ASP A 143 -13.50 -16.43 -35.12
CA ASP A 143 -14.92 -16.75 -35.04
C ASP A 143 -15.29 -18.09 -35.70
N GLY A 144 -14.31 -18.76 -36.31
CA GLY A 144 -14.47 -20.07 -36.95
C GLY A 144 -15.38 -20.06 -38.17
N ARG A 145 -15.73 -18.90 -38.76
CA ARG A 145 -16.74 -18.83 -39.84
C ARG A 145 -16.19 -18.88 -41.26
N GLY A 146 -14.91 -18.56 -41.48
CA GLY A 146 -14.30 -18.66 -42.81
C GLY A 146 -13.92 -20.10 -43.20
N SER A 147 -13.46 -20.28 -44.44
CA SER A 147 -12.97 -21.56 -44.92
C SER A 147 -11.70 -22.00 -44.16
N ILE A 148 -11.55 -23.30 -43.96
CA ILE A 148 -10.38 -23.92 -43.33
C ILE A 148 -10.00 -25.13 -44.18
N ASP A 149 -8.73 -25.21 -44.60
CA ASP A 149 -8.21 -26.35 -45.36
C ASP A 149 -7.54 -27.37 -44.43
N THR A 150 -8.16 -28.54 -44.29
CA THR A 150 -7.76 -29.55 -43.30
C THR A 150 -6.68 -30.52 -43.78
N ASP A 151 -6.21 -30.42 -45.03
CA ASP A 151 -5.38 -31.45 -45.65
C ASP A 151 -4.00 -31.63 -44.98
N ASP A 152 -3.42 -30.57 -44.38
CA ASP A 152 -2.09 -30.59 -43.75
C ASP A 152 -2.08 -30.65 -42.21
N LEU A 153 -3.23 -30.86 -41.57
CA LEU A 153 -3.37 -30.84 -40.10
C LEU A 153 -2.41 -31.78 -39.37
N GLU A 154 -2.24 -33.01 -39.86
CA GLU A 154 -1.39 -34.02 -39.21
C GLU A 154 0.09 -33.60 -39.20
N GLN A 155 0.57 -32.98 -40.28
CA GLN A 155 1.95 -32.53 -40.40
C GLN A 155 2.23 -31.34 -39.49
N ILE A 156 1.29 -30.39 -39.42
CA ILE A 156 1.38 -29.24 -38.52
C ILE A 156 1.37 -29.70 -37.06
N ALA A 157 0.48 -30.63 -36.71
CA ALA A 157 0.39 -31.20 -35.36
C ALA A 157 1.69 -31.91 -34.96
N ALA A 158 2.34 -32.62 -35.90
CA ALA A 158 3.63 -33.27 -35.65
C ALA A 158 4.75 -32.26 -35.34
N LYS A 159 4.78 -31.10 -36.01
CA LYS A 159 5.75 -30.03 -35.71
C LYS A 159 5.49 -29.37 -34.36
N ILE A 160 4.24 -29.10 -34.02
CA ILE A 160 3.86 -28.49 -32.73
C ILE A 160 4.28 -29.37 -31.55
N ARG A 161 4.16 -30.70 -31.70
CA ARG A 161 4.54 -31.69 -30.68
C ARG A 161 5.99 -32.14 -30.71
N ASP A 162 6.87 -31.48 -31.47
CA ASP A 162 8.28 -31.86 -31.54
C ASP A 162 8.88 -31.88 -30.11
N PRO A 163 9.38 -33.04 -29.61
CA PRO A 163 9.94 -33.12 -28.26
C PRO A 163 11.19 -32.26 -28.06
N GLU A 164 11.92 -31.90 -29.12
CA GLU A 164 13.07 -30.99 -29.02
C GLU A 164 12.64 -29.51 -28.97
N ALA A 165 11.46 -29.18 -29.52
CA ALA A 165 10.96 -27.81 -29.66
C ALA A 165 9.43 -27.72 -29.50
N PRO A 166 8.86 -28.13 -28.35
CA PRO A 166 7.41 -28.15 -28.19
C PRO A 166 6.84 -26.73 -28.24
N VAL A 167 5.68 -26.59 -28.88
CA VAL A 167 4.93 -25.34 -28.99
C VAL A 167 3.60 -25.46 -28.27
N ASP A 168 3.35 -24.58 -27.29
CA ASP A 168 2.05 -24.49 -26.62
C ASP A 168 1.03 -23.87 -27.59
N LEU A 169 -0.03 -24.60 -27.93
CA LEU A 169 -1.12 -24.08 -28.75
C LEU A 169 -2.31 -23.67 -27.88
N VAL A 170 -2.81 -22.45 -28.05
CA VAL A 170 -4.05 -21.96 -27.43
C VAL A 170 -4.97 -21.44 -28.52
N LEU A 171 -6.17 -21.97 -28.63
CA LEU A 171 -7.20 -21.52 -29.58
C LEU A 171 -8.42 -21.03 -28.82
N LEU A 172 -8.78 -19.78 -29.07
CA LEU A 172 -9.96 -19.13 -28.51
C LEU A 172 -10.97 -18.83 -29.60
N GLY A 173 -12.14 -19.42 -29.46
CA GLY A 173 -13.25 -19.24 -30.39
C GLY A 173 -14.23 -18.17 -29.96
N VAL A 174 -14.63 -17.29 -30.88
CA VAL A 174 -15.74 -16.36 -30.65
C VAL A 174 -17.06 -17.13 -30.78
N ASP A 175 -17.78 -17.22 -29.67
CA ASP A 175 -19.07 -17.93 -29.55
C ASP A 175 -18.98 -19.42 -29.90
N PHE A 176 -17.89 -20.10 -29.54
CA PHE A 176 -17.82 -21.56 -29.65
C PHE A 176 -18.67 -22.22 -28.57
N ASP A 177 -19.14 -23.45 -28.80
CA ASP A 177 -19.91 -24.16 -27.78
C ASP A 177 -19.03 -24.53 -26.58
N ASP A 178 -19.57 -24.28 -25.39
CA ASP A 178 -18.97 -24.56 -24.10
C ASP A 178 -19.99 -25.29 -23.22
N PRO A 179 -20.00 -26.63 -23.25
CA PRO A 179 -20.92 -27.43 -22.43
C PRO A 179 -20.69 -27.22 -20.93
N ASP A 180 -19.46 -26.92 -20.52
CA ASP A 180 -19.06 -26.82 -19.13
C ASP A 180 -19.59 -25.50 -18.51
N ASN A 181 -19.57 -24.42 -19.29
CA ASN A 181 -20.18 -23.14 -18.91
C ASN A 181 -21.66 -22.99 -19.36
N GLY A 182 -22.25 -24.03 -19.94
CA GLY A 182 -23.65 -24.05 -20.38
C GLY A 182 -23.97 -23.12 -21.55
N PHE A 183 -22.97 -22.70 -22.32
CA PHE A 183 -23.14 -21.86 -23.49
C PHE A 183 -23.19 -22.70 -24.76
N LYS A 184 -24.23 -22.50 -25.56
CA LYS A 184 -24.38 -23.13 -26.87
C LYS A 184 -24.94 -22.12 -27.87
N GLU A 185 -24.30 -22.01 -29.03
CA GLU A 185 -24.81 -21.16 -30.10
C GLU A 185 -25.89 -21.91 -30.89
N GLU A 186 -27.18 -21.61 -30.61
CA GLU A 186 -28.33 -22.31 -31.17
C GLU A 186 -28.46 -22.15 -32.71
N ASP A 187 -28.16 -20.96 -33.25
CA ASP A 187 -28.32 -20.64 -34.68
C ASP A 187 -26.97 -20.67 -35.45
N LYS A 188 -26.06 -21.57 -35.08
CA LYS A 188 -24.73 -21.65 -35.73
C LYS A 188 -24.79 -22.17 -37.17
N SER A 189 -23.94 -21.62 -38.03
CA SER A 189 -23.85 -22.07 -39.43
C SER A 189 -23.25 -23.48 -39.51
N SER A 190 -23.64 -24.25 -40.53
CA SER A 190 -23.08 -25.60 -40.75
C SER A 190 -21.58 -25.58 -40.99
N GLN A 191 -21.03 -24.48 -41.53
CA GLN A 191 -19.60 -24.30 -41.71
C GLN A 191 -18.90 -24.11 -40.36
N LYS A 192 -19.42 -23.22 -39.51
CA LYS A 192 -18.84 -22.96 -38.19
C LYS A 192 -18.87 -24.22 -37.32
N ALA A 193 -19.98 -24.95 -37.32
CA ALA A 193 -20.10 -26.21 -36.59
C ALA A 193 -19.05 -27.26 -37.01
N LYS A 194 -18.78 -27.38 -38.32
CA LYS A 194 -17.71 -28.27 -38.82
C LYS A 194 -16.33 -27.78 -38.40
N ASN A 195 -16.07 -26.48 -38.56
CA ASN A 195 -14.80 -25.87 -38.18
C ASN A 195 -14.51 -26.01 -36.68
N GLU A 196 -15.51 -25.80 -35.81
CA GLU A 196 -15.37 -26.01 -34.36
C GLU A 196 -14.96 -27.44 -34.03
N VAL A 197 -15.60 -28.45 -34.64
CA VAL A 197 -15.25 -29.86 -34.42
C VAL A 197 -13.84 -30.18 -34.92
N SER A 198 -13.48 -29.72 -36.12
CA SER A 198 -12.15 -29.96 -36.70
C SER A 198 -11.05 -29.27 -35.88
N LEU A 199 -11.25 -28.02 -35.47
CA LEU A 199 -10.30 -27.26 -34.66
C LEU A 199 -10.16 -27.84 -33.26
N LYS A 200 -11.26 -28.28 -32.64
CA LYS A 200 -11.22 -28.95 -31.34
C LYS A 200 -10.39 -30.23 -31.40
N GLY A 201 -10.67 -31.10 -32.38
CA GLY A 201 -9.90 -32.34 -32.57
C GLY A 201 -8.41 -32.07 -32.80
N PHE A 202 -8.07 -31.08 -33.64
CA PHE A 202 -6.69 -30.69 -33.89
C PHE A 202 -5.96 -30.16 -32.64
N VAL A 203 -6.63 -29.32 -31.85
CA VAL A 203 -6.03 -28.76 -30.62
C VAL A 203 -5.83 -29.85 -29.57
N GLU A 204 -6.79 -30.77 -29.42
CA GLU A 204 -6.67 -31.95 -28.56
C GLU A 204 -5.50 -32.84 -29.00
N ASP A 205 -5.38 -33.09 -30.30
CA ASP A 205 -4.24 -33.84 -30.87
C ASP A 205 -2.91 -33.16 -30.52
N CYS A 206 -2.84 -31.83 -30.53
CA CYS A 206 -1.64 -31.07 -30.19
C CYS A 206 -1.34 -30.97 -28.68
N ASN A 207 -2.18 -31.55 -27.80
CA ASN A 207 -2.18 -31.29 -26.35
C ASN A 207 -2.30 -29.77 -26.03
N GLY A 208 -3.02 -29.03 -26.86
CA GLY A 208 -3.25 -27.59 -26.69
C GLY A 208 -4.49 -27.27 -25.86
N VAL A 209 -4.74 -25.98 -25.67
CA VAL A 209 -5.91 -25.45 -24.93
C VAL A 209 -6.94 -24.92 -25.93
N PHE A 210 -8.13 -25.50 -25.93
CA PHE A 210 -9.29 -25.03 -26.69
C PHE A 210 -10.30 -24.41 -25.72
N GLY A 211 -10.72 -23.17 -25.97
CA GLY A 211 -11.67 -22.50 -25.08
C GLY A 211 -12.50 -21.44 -25.79
N THR A 212 -13.50 -20.92 -25.10
CA THR A 212 -14.29 -19.79 -25.60
C THR A 212 -13.64 -18.47 -25.24
N LEU A 213 -13.84 -17.47 -26.11
CA LEU A 213 -13.35 -16.12 -25.83
C LEU A 213 -14.05 -15.51 -24.59
N ALA A 214 -15.30 -15.89 -24.31
CA ALA A 214 -16.05 -15.43 -23.14
C ALA A 214 -15.33 -15.80 -21.84
N GLU A 215 -15.05 -17.09 -21.66
CA GLU A 215 -14.34 -17.59 -20.49
C GLU A 215 -12.95 -16.94 -20.36
N ALA A 216 -12.23 -16.82 -21.48
CA ALA A 216 -10.91 -16.21 -21.49
C ALA A 216 -10.92 -14.75 -21.04
N ILE A 217 -11.99 -14.00 -21.31
CA ILE A 217 -12.17 -12.60 -20.90
C ILE A 217 -12.56 -12.50 -19.43
N ASP A 218 -13.43 -13.38 -18.94
CA ASP A 218 -13.76 -13.44 -17.52
C ASP A 218 -12.51 -13.75 -16.67
N GLN A 219 -11.64 -14.64 -17.17
CA GLN A 219 -10.35 -14.92 -16.56
C GLN A 219 -9.37 -13.73 -16.57
N LEU A 220 -9.52 -12.72 -17.45
CA LEU A 220 -8.67 -11.51 -17.42
C LEU A 220 -8.89 -10.68 -16.16
N GLN A 221 -10.07 -10.78 -15.56
CA GLN A 221 -10.36 -10.07 -14.32
C GLN A 221 -9.54 -10.60 -13.15
N ILE A 222 -9.18 -11.89 -13.19
CA ILE A 222 -8.35 -12.57 -12.19
C ILE A 222 -6.89 -12.13 -12.36
N PRO A 223 -6.30 -11.46 -11.36
CA PRO A 223 -4.95 -10.95 -11.50
C PRO A 223 -3.93 -12.08 -11.62
N ARG A 224 -3.06 -12.00 -12.62
CA ARG A 224 -1.97 -12.95 -12.80
C ARG A 224 -0.85 -12.70 -11.80
N LEU A 225 -0.49 -13.73 -11.05
CA LEU A 225 0.65 -13.69 -10.15
C LEU A 225 1.94 -13.84 -10.95
N LYS A 226 2.92 -12.98 -10.64
CA LYS A 226 4.25 -13.04 -11.25
C LYS A 226 5.05 -14.17 -10.62
N GLU A 227 5.30 -15.23 -11.38
CA GLU A 227 6.26 -16.24 -10.97
C GLU A 227 7.68 -15.66 -10.94
N THR A 228 8.31 -15.71 -9.76
CA THR A 228 9.68 -15.22 -9.57
C THR A 228 10.52 -16.35 -9.03
N ARG A 229 11.56 -16.76 -9.77
CA ARG A 229 12.55 -17.71 -9.26
C ARG A 229 13.34 -17.05 -8.12
N PRO A 230 13.25 -17.55 -6.86
CA PRO A 230 13.90 -16.91 -5.74
C PRO A 230 15.42 -17.09 -5.83
N VAL A 231 16.14 -16.07 -5.38
CA VAL A 231 17.59 -16.10 -5.23
C VAL A 231 17.92 -16.48 -3.78
N PRO A 232 18.88 -17.38 -3.54
CA PRO A 232 19.23 -17.76 -2.18
C PRO A 232 19.78 -16.54 -1.43
N SER A 233 19.20 -16.29 -0.27
CA SER A 233 19.59 -15.25 0.67
C SER A 233 20.81 -15.62 1.52
N PHE A 234 21.07 -16.92 1.67
CA PHE A 234 22.24 -17.47 2.34
C PHE A 234 22.56 -18.85 1.73
N LYS A 235 23.84 -19.18 1.65
CA LYS A 235 24.37 -20.52 1.33
C LYS A 235 25.50 -20.80 2.29
N GLY A 236 25.45 -21.94 2.97
CA GLY A 236 26.47 -22.29 3.95
C GLY A 236 26.03 -23.47 4.80
N GLN A 237 26.65 -23.60 5.95
CA GLN A 237 26.42 -24.72 6.86
C GLN A 237 25.52 -24.31 8.02
N LEU A 238 24.55 -25.17 8.33
CA LEU A 238 23.84 -25.21 9.60
C LEU A 238 24.68 -26.05 10.57
N THR A 239 25.14 -25.45 11.67
CA THR A 239 26.02 -26.13 12.64
C THR A 239 25.41 -26.25 14.02
N LEU A 240 25.66 -27.37 14.71
CA LEU A 240 25.52 -27.52 16.16
C LEU A 240 26.91 -27.80 16.74
N GLY A 241 27.38 -26.90 17.60
CA GLY A 241 28.76 -26.89 18.08
C GLY A 241 29.71 -26.15 17.14
N ASP A 242 31.01 -26.29 17.37
CA ASP A 242 32.06 -25.62 16.61
C ASP A 242 32.92 -26.64 15.83
N PRO A 243 32.68 -26.81 14.51
CA PRO A 243 33.36 -27.82 13.70
C PRO A 243 34.85 -27.52 13.50
N GLY A 244 35.32 -26.29 13.79
CA GLY A 244 36.74 -25.94 13.71
C GLY A 244 37.53 -26.43 14.92
N HIS A 245 36.88 -26.67 16.06
CA HIS A 245 37.52 -26.99 17.33
C HIS A 245 37.14 -28.37 17.88
N TYR A 246 36.00 -28.95 17.48
CA TYR A 246 35.49 -30.21 18.04
C TYR A 246 35.05 -31.20 16.96
N ASP A 247 35.33 -32.49 17.20
CA ASP A 247 34.93 -33.59 16.31
C ASP A 247 33.45 -33.96 16.45
N ALA A 248 32.87 -33.78 17.64
CA ALA A 248 31.48 -34.13 17.94
C ALA A 248 30.54 -32.96 17.61
N THR A 249 30.42 -32.63 16.32
CA THR A 249 29.57 -31.53 15.82
C THR A 249 28.59 -32.02 14.76
N LEU A 250 27.45 -31.33 14.65
CA LEU A 250 26.51 -31.54 13.54
C LEU A 250 26.77 -30.44 12.52
N THR A 251 26.94 -30.81 11.26
CA THR A 251 27.12 -29.87 10.15
C THR A 251 26.27 -30.31 8.97
N ILE A 252 25.40 -29.42 8.47
CA ILE A 252 24.49 -29.71 7.36
C ILE A 252 24.60 -28.58 6.33
N ASP A 253 24.91 -28.90 5.07
CA ASP A 253 24.95 -27.91 3.99
C ASP A 253 23.54 -27.49 3.57
N VAL A 254 23.23 -26.19 3.68
CA VAL A 254 21.89 -25.64 3.49
C VAL A 254 21.88 -24.40 2.59
N GLU A 255 20.74 -24.16 1.98
CA GLU A 255 20.44 -22.95 1.23
C GLU A 255 19.16 -22.31 1.76
N ARG A 256 19.16 -20.99 1.85
CA ARG A 256 18.05 -20.21 2.43
C ARG A 256 17.36 -19.37 1.37
N TYR A 257 16.07 -19.57 1.13
CA TYR A 257 15.29 -18.87 0.11
C TYR A 257 14.16 -18.06 0.75
N PRO A 258 13.91 -16.80 0.34
CA PRO A 258 12.73 -16.07 0.80
C PRO A 258 11.43 -16.83 0.47
N CYS A 259 10.56 -17.02 1.46
CA CYS A 259 9.24 -17.63 1.28
C CYS A 259 8.20 -16.54 1.00
N THR A 260 8.25 -15.45 1.75
CA THR A 260 7.31 -14.32 1.62
C THR A 260 8.06 -13.06 1.21
N MET A 261 7.50 -12.28 0.28
CA MET A 261 8.06 -10.98 -0.12
C MET A 261 6.95 -9.98 -0.40
N LEU A 262 7.12 -8.74 0.08
CA LEU A 262 6.20 -7.66 -0.22
C LEU A 262 6.26 -7.29 -1.70
N ALA A 263 5.15 -7.51 -2.42
CA ALA A 263 4.97 -6.98 -3.76
C ALA A 263 4.73 -5.47 -3.71
N LYS A 264 5.54 -4.71 -4.45
CA LYS A 264 5.41 -3.25 -4.57
C LYS A 264 4.92 -2.88 -5.97
N PRO A 265 4.11 -1.82 -6.11
CA PRO A 265 3.75 -1.31 -7.43
C PRO A 265 4.98 -0.78 -8.18
N PRO A 266 4.90 -0.63 -9.51
CA PRO A 266 5.95 0.01 -10.30
C PRO A 266 6.31 1.39 -9.77
N THR A 267 7.61 1.73 -9.82
CA THR A 267 8.09 3.06 -9.43
C THR A 267 7.65 4.12 -10.44
N ALA A 268 7.27 5.30 -9.97
CA ALA A 268 6.95 6.45 -10.82
C ALA A 268 8.12 7.44 -10.87
N SER A 269 8.34 8.04 -12.04
CA SER A 269 9.24 9.18 -12.23
C SER A 269 8.46 10.48 -12.41
N SER A 270 9.04 11.59 -11.95
CA SER A 270 8.42 12.91 -12.03
C SER A 270 8.77 13.60 -13.34
N PHE A 271 7.75 14.03 -14.07
CA PHE A 271 7.88 14.83 -15.28
C PHE A 271 7.11 16.14 -15.15
N ALA A 272 7.61 17.20 -15.78
CA ALA A 272 6.96 18.51 -15.86
C ALA A 272 6.64 18.85 -17.31
N THR A 273 5.46 19.44 -17.55
CA THR A 273 5.09 19.98 -18.86
C THR A 273 6.04 21.11 -19.25
N ARG A 274 6.57 21.05 -20.47
CA ARG A 274 7.44 22.05 -21.05
C ARG A 274 6.61 23.31 -21.30
N THR A 275 6.71 24.29 -20.42
CA THR A 275 6.28 25.65 -20.72
C THR A 275 7.38 26.28 -21.57
N ASP A 276 7.06 26.73 -22.78
CA ASP A 276 7.97 27.39 -23.73
C ASP A 276 8.84 28.46 -23.07
N PHE A 277 10.05 28.08 -22.62
CA PHE A 277 11.14 29.01 -22.40
C PHE A 277 11.93 29.05 -23.71
N GLY A 278 12.00 30.24 -24.29
CA GLY A 278 12.43 30.50 -25.67
C GLY A 278 13.70 29.78 -26.12
N ALA A 279 13.72 29.50 -27.42
CA ALA A 279 14.82 28.93 -28.18
C ALA A 279 16.20 29.48 -27.75
N GLY A 280 16.91 28.77 -26.89
CA GLY A 280 18.22 29.22 -26.41
C GLY A 280 19.02 28.24 -25.55
N SER A 281 18.48 27.09 -25.15
CA SER A 281 19.23 26.12 -24.35
C SER A 281 19.14 24.73 -24.97
N ALA A 282 20.03 24.47 -25.92
CA ALA A 282 20.34 23.12 -26.34
C ALA A 282 20.98 22.39 -25.16
N ALA A 283 20.23 21.48 -24.53
CA ALA A 283 20.80 20.52 -23.60
C ALA A 283 21.59 19.49 -24.42
N GLY A 284 22.88 19.32 -24.09
CA GLY A 284 23.76 18.33 -24.70
C GLY A 284 23.33 16.88 -24.43
N PRO A 285 24.00 15.91 -25.07
CA PRO A 285 23.64 14.50 -24.99
C PRO A 285 23.76 13.98 -23.55
N SER A 286 22.79 13.17 -23.15
CA SER A 286 22.73 12.50 -21.84
C SER A 286 23.65 11.28 -21.80
N ASP A 287 24.71 11.34 -20.99
CA ASP A 287 25.28 10.16 -20.33
C ASP A 287 24.71 10.12 -18.90
N GLU A 288 24.50 8.93 -18.35
CA GLU A 288 23.97 8.65 -16.98
C GLU A 288 22.45 8.47 -16.79
N SER A 289 21.76 7.89 -17.79
CA SER A 289 20.63 7.01 -17.47
C SER A 289 20.75 5.71 -18.25
N SER A 290 21.49 4.76 -17.67
CA SER A 290 21.63 3.41 -18.19
C SER A 290 20.34 2.60 -17.94
N HIS A 291 19.20 3.02 -18.50
CA HIS A 291 18.09 2.12 -18.81
C HIS A 291 17.02 2.63 -19.80
N THR A 292 17.10 3.85 -20.34
CA THR A 292 16.21 4.28 -21.42
C THR A 292 16.93 4.14 -22.75
N MET A 293 16.58 3.12 -23.53
CA MET A 293 17.04 3.00 -24.91
C MET A 293 16.60 4.23 -25.69
N THR A 294 17.57 4.83 -26.37
CA THR A 294 17.41 5.81 -27.44
C THR A 294 16.57 5.18 -28.55
N GLY A 295 15.30 5.55 -28.63
CA GLY A 295 14.38 5.23 -29.72
C GLY A 295 13.69 6.52 -30.16
N GLU A 296 13.58 6.68 -31.47
CA GLU A 296 13.25 7.90 -32.21
C GLU A 296 12.08 8.72 -31.65
N GLU A 297 12.22 10.05 -31.78
CA GLU A 297 11.29 11.08 -31.34
C GLU A 297 9.88 10.85 -31.90
N GLN A 298 8.96 10.30 -31.09
CA GLN A 298 7.53 10.50 -31.31
C GLN A 298 7.11 11.87 -30.73
N PRO A 299 6.29 12.66 -31.44
CA PRO A 299 5.99 14.05 -31.11
C PRO A 299 4.93 14.22 -30.00
N MET A 300 4.92 13.34 -28.99
CA MET A 300 3.81 13.22 -28.03
C MET A 300 4.20 13.28 -26.56
N THR A 301 5.35 13.87 -26.22
CA THR A 301 5.62 14.25 -24.84
C THR A 301 6.26 15.62 -24.77
N ASP A 302 5.42 16.64 -24.56
CA ASP A 302 5.79 17.96 -24.03
C ASP A 302 6.29 17.85 -22.57
N LEU A 303 6.95 16.75 -22.20
CA LEU A 303 7.32 16.41 -20.83
C LEU A 303 8.85 16.43 -20.70
N SER A 304 9.33 17.15 -19.71
CA SER A 304 10.73 17.21 -19.31
C SER A 304 10.93 16.50 -17.97
N ALA A 305 11.99 15.70 -17.84
CA ALA A 305 12.30 15.02 -16.60
C ALA A 305 12.73 16.03 -15.52
N VAL A 306 12.17 15.93 -14.32
CA VAL A 306 12.51 16.82 -13.19
C VAL A 306 13.87 16.39 -12.61
N ARG A 307 14.82 17.33 -12.51
CA ARG A 307 16.12 17.12 -11.86
C ARG A 307 16.09 17.67 -10.44
N ASN A 308 16.46 16.84 -9.46
CA ASN A 308 16.58 17.25 -8.07
C ASN A 308 18.03 17.60 -7.74
N GLN A 309 18.29 18.84 -7.33
CA GLN A 309 19.57 19.27 -6.77
C GLN A 309 19.42 19.47 -5.26
N ARG A 310 20.33 18.91 -4.47
CA ARG A 310 20.38 19.10 -3.01
C ARG A 310 21.53 20.04 -2.67
N VAL A 311 21.28 20.99 -1.77
CA VAL A 311 22.28 21.93 -1.25
C VAL A 311 22.25 21.85 0.28
N TYR A 312 23.41 21.72 0.89
CA TYR A 312 23.55 21.71 2.36
C TYR A 312 23.94 23.10 2.85
N GLN A 313 23.36 23.52 3.97
CA GLN A 313 23.57 24.84 4.54
C GLN A 313 23.85 24.73 6.03
N VAL A 314 24.93 25.37 6.47
CA VAL A 314 25.32 25.50 7.88
C VAL A 314 25.30 26.97 8.30
N ASP A 315 25.14 27.24 9.59
CA ASP A 315 25.20 28.60 10.11
C ASP A 315 26.61 29.18 9.93
N ASN A 316 26.72 30.43 9.49
CA ASN A 316 27.99 31.10 9.31
C ASN A 316 28.48 31.69 10.64
N GLU A 317 29.63 31.22 11.14
CA GLU A 317 30.24 31.73 12.38
C GLU A 317 30.74 33.18 12.24
N GLU A 318 31.14 33.59 11.03
CA GLU A 318 31.65 34.94 10.77
C GLU A 318 30.53 35.98 10.63
N GLU A 319 29.34 35.55 10.18
CA GLU A 319 28.15 36.39 9.99
C GLU A 319 26.93 35.76 10.67
N PRO A 320 26.73 35.99 11.98
CA PRO A 320 25.60 35.44 12.73
C PRO A 320 24.26 35.80 12.07
N GLY A 321 23.52 34.78 11.61
CA GLY A 321 22.22 34.92 10.94
C GLY A 321 22.24 34.63 9.43
N MET A 322 23.41 34.51 8.81
CA MET A 322 23.55 34.05 7.42
C MET A 322 23.93 32.57 7.36
N LYS A 323 23.43 31.86 6.35
CA LYS A 323 23.78 30.46 6.10
C LYS A 323 24.84 30.35 5.01
N LYS A 324 25.84 29.49 5.22
CA LYS A 324 26.87 29.16 4.25
C LYS A 324 26.51 27.83 3.56
N ASN A 325 26.57 27.82 2.23
CA ASN A 325 26.46 26.57 1.48
C ASN A 325 27.75 25.76 1.67
N VAL A 326 27.60 24.46 1.93
CA VAL A 326 28.71 23.51 2.11
C VAL A 326 28.49 22.30 1.23
N GLU A 327 29.60 21.70 0.80
CA GLU A 327 29.59 20.46 0.03
C GLU A 327 29.43 19.24 0.94
N MET A 328 28.95 18.13 0.41
CA MET A 328 28.73 16.92 1.21
C MET A 328 30.04 16.36 1.79
N ASP A 329 31.16 16.53 1.09
CA ASP A 329 32.48 16.05 1.52
C ASP A 329 33.09 16.89 2.65
N GLU A 330 32.53 18.08 2.91
CA GLU A 330 32.88 18.93 4.06
C GLU A 330 32.10 18.56 5.33
N LEU A 331 31.16 17.62 5.24
CA LEU A 331 30.30 17.20 6.34
C LEU A 331 30.67 15.81 6.86
N GLU A 332 30.82 15.70 8.17
CA GLU A 332 30.97 14.41 8.85
C GLU A 332 29.62 13.90 9.42
N ARG A 333 29.49 12.59 9.58
CA ARG A 333 28.31 11.99 10.20
C ARG A 333 28.35 12.17 11.72
N GLY A 334 27.36 12.89 12.24
CA GLY A 334 27.08 12.98 13.67
C GLY A 334 26.07 11.92 14.13
N TYR A 335 26.32 11.33 15.29
CA TYR A 335 25.42 10.41 15.97
C TYR A 335 24.97 11.02 17.29
N GLU A 336 23.68 10.90 17.60
CA GLU A 336 23.15 11.39 18.86
C GLU A 336 23.48 10.41 20.00
N TYR A 337 24.16 10.90 21.03
CA TYR A 337 24.38 10.20 22.28
C TYR A 337 23.73 11.00 23.41
N GLY A 338 22.47 10.66 23.71
CA GLY A 338 21.64 11.43 24.63
C GLY A 338 21.34 12.82 24.05
N ARG A 339 21.85 13.88 24.69
CA ARG A 339 21.69 15.28 24.22
C ARG A 339 22.89 15.79 23.42
N THR A 340 23.95 15.00 23.30
CA THR A 340 25.20 15.41 22.67
C THR A 340 25.32 14.78 21.29
N ALA A 341 25.66 15.58 20.29
CA ALA A 341 26.06 15.06 18.98
C ALA A 341 27.55 14.67 19.03
N VAL A 342 27.84 13.39 18.76
CA VAL A 342 29.20 12.85 18.68
C VAL A 342 29.51 12.59 17.21
N HIS A 343 30.56 13.22 16.69
CA HIS A 343 31.06 12.94 15.34
C HIS A 343 31.95 11.70 15.38
N ILE A 344 31.81 10.81 14.40
CA ILE A 344 32.69 9.65 14.21
C ILE A 344 33.19 9.73 12.78
N SER A 345 34.50 9.91 12.62
CA SER A 345 35.15 9.96 11.31
C SER A 345 34.98 8.64 10.55
N GLU A 346 35.04 8.66 9.22
CA GLU A 346 34.96 7.44 8.42
C GLU A 346 36.12 6.46 8.74
N SER A 347 37.30 6.99 9.05
CA SER A 347 38.46 6.20 9.48
C SER A 347 38.24 5.47 10.79
N ASP A 348 37.60 6.12 11.76
CA ASP A 348 37.31 5.52 13.07
C ASP A 348 36.10 4.57 13.02
N MET A 349 35.22 4.76 12.03
CA MET A 349 34.04 3.92 11.84
C MET A 349 34.38 2.44 11.63
N ASN A 350 35.56 2.12 11.12
CA ASN A 350 35.99 0.74 10.96
C ASN A 350 36.34 0.06 12.29
N VAL A 351 36.77 0.82 13.30
CA VAL A 351 37.11 0.29 14.64
C VAL A 351 35.85 -0.13 15.41
N VAL A 352 34.74 0.57 15.19
CA VAL A 352 33.47 0.34 15.90
C VAL A 352 32.52 -0.62 15.18
N LYS A 353 32.82 -1.03 13.93
CA LYS A 353 32.01 -2.00 13.20
C LYS A 353 32.24 -3.41 13.74
N LEU A 354 31.15 -4.12 14.01
CA LEU A 354 31.19 -5.51 14.40
C LEU A 354 31.61 -6.39 13.20
N GLU A 355 32.81 -6.97 13.27
CA GLU A 355 33.30 -7.93 12.28
C GLU A 355 32.55 -9.26 12.40
N THR A 356 31.99 -9.73 11.28
CA THR A 356 31.11 -10.90 11.22
C THR A 356 31.34 -11.68 9.94
N THR A 357 31.27 -13.01 10.04
CA THR A 357 31.39 -13.93 8.91
C THR A 357 30.06 -14.66 8.67
N PRO A 358 29.73 -15.02 7.41
CA PRO A 358 28.51 -15.77 7.11
C PRO A 358 28.43 -17.08 7.90
N MET A 359 27.32 -17.30 8.59
CA MET A 359 27.15 -18.44 9.49
C MET A 359 25.67 -18.71 9.76
N LEU A 360 25.31 -19.98 9.94
CA LEU A 360 24.06 -20.39 10.57
C LEU A 360 24.36 -21.41 11.67
N SER A 361 24.26 -20.99 12.93
CA SER A 361 24.68 -21.82 14.08
C SER A 361 23.57 -21.94 15.11
N LEU A 362 23.24 -23.17 15.49
CA LEU A 362 22.23 -23.49 16.49
C LEU A 362 22.69 -23.04 17.89
N ILE A 363 21.84 -22.29 18.56
CA ILE A 363 22.03 -21.79 19.93
C ILE A 363 21.33 -22.72 20.92
N GLY A 364 20.13 -23.19 20.58
CA GLY A 364 19.34 -24.02 21.48
C GLY A 364 18.00 -24.41 20.87
N PHE A 365 17.15 -24.98 21.71
CA PHE A 365 15.82 -25.46 21.33
C PHE A 365 14.78 -24.92 22.30
N VAL A 366 13.59 -24.66 21.79
CA VAL A 366 12.43 -24.21 22.56
C VAL A 366 11.24 -25.09 22.21
N LYS A 367 10.40 -25.41 23.19
CA LYS A 367 9.16 -26.13 22.90
C LYS A 367 8.21 -25.28 22.06
N ALA A 368 7.47 -25.91 21.16
CA ALA A 368 6.49 -25.22 20.33
C ALA A 368 5.43 -24.48 21.16
N GLU A 369 4.95 -25.10 22.25
CA GLU A 369 3.97 -24.51 23.19
C GLU A 369 4.46 -23.24 23.91
N ALA A 370 5.77 -23.09 24.09
CA ALA A 370 6.35 -21.94 24.77
C ALA A 370 6.59 -20.74 23.84
N PHE A 371 6.45 -20.94 22.53
CA PHE A 371 6.66 -19.90 21.54
C PHE A 371 5.38 -19.10 21.26
N GLU A 372 5.45 -17.79 21.40
CA GLU A 372 4.30 -16.91 21.20
C GLU A 372 4.27 -16.34 19.77
N ARG A 373 3.16 -16.56 19.06
CA ARG A 373 3.00 -16.26 17.62
C ARG A 373 3.19 -14.78 17.24
N TYR A 374 3.14 -13.86 18.19
CA TYR A 374 3.32 -12.43 17.94
C TYR A 374 4.79 -11.97 17.98
N LEU A 375 5.72 -12.84 18.38
CA LEU A 375 7.15 -12.53 18.47
C LEU A 375 7.86 -12.42 17.11
N PRO A 376 7.59 -13.26 16.08
CA PRO A 376 8.32 -13.21 14.81
C PRO A 376 8.35 -11.80 14.20
N LEU A 377 9.53 -11.39 13.76
CA LEU A 377 9.76 -10.18 12.99
C LEU A 377 9.99 -10.50 11.50
N SER A 378 9.96 -9.45 10.68
CA SER A 378 10.42 -9.50 9.29
C SER A 378 9.62 -10.49 8.42
N ARG A 379 10.29 -11.18 7.50
CA ARG A 379 9.70 -12.11 6.52
C ARG A 379 10.14 -13.54 6.81
N SER A 380 9.31 -14.51 6.41
CA SER A 380 9.64 -15.93 6.49
C SER A 380 10.52 -16.39 5.33
N ASN A 381 11.38 -17.38 5.59
CA ASN A 381 12.28 -17.94 4.58
C ASN A 381 12.33 -19.47 4.74
N PHE A 382 12.48 -20.18 3.63
CA PHE A 382 12.74 -21.61 3.65
C PHE A 382 14.23 -21.87 3.77
N LEU A 383 14.58 -22.83 4.61
CA LEU A 383 15.89 -23.43 4.69
C LEU A 383 15.77 -24.86 4.19
N VAL A 384 16.47 -25.14 3.09
CA VAL A 384 16.43 -26.40 2.33
C VAL A 384 17.84 -26.96 2.22
N PRO A 385 18.01 -28.27 1.95
CA PRO A 385 19.35 -28.83 1.81
C PRO A 385 20.02 -28.29 0.54
N GLN A 386 21.34 -28.25 0.53
CA GLN A 386 22.09 -27.83 -0.64
C GLN A 386 21.72 -28.66 -1.88
N ARG A 387 21.45 -27.99 -3.00
CA ARG A 387 21.04 -28.64 -4.26
C ARG A 387 22.09 -29.62 -4.73
N GLY A 388 21.67 -30.86 -5.00
CA GLY A 388 22.54 -31.94 -5.46
C GLY A 388 23.33 -32.66 -4.36
N ASN A 389 23.18 -32.26 -3.09
CA ASN A 389 23.85 -32.89 -1.96
C ASN A 389 22.90 -33.87 -1.23
N GLN A 390 22.99 -35.16 -1.58
CA GLN A 390 22.13 -36.21 -0.99
C GLN A 390 22.39 -36.41 0.51
N ALA A 391 23.63 -36.24 0.97
CA ALA A 391 23.96 -36.38 2.39
C ALA A 391 23.27 -35.27 3.20
N ALA A 392 23.33 -34.02 2.70
CA ALA A 392 22.63 -32.90 3.32
C ALA A 392 21.10 -33.06 3.30
N GLN A 393 20.54 -33.61 2.21
CA GLN A 393 19.11 -33.93 2.13
C GLN A 393 18.67 -34.87 3.25
N LEU A 394 19.34 -36.01 3.41
CA LEU A 394 19.01 -36.98 4.45
C LEU A 394 19.22 -36.41 5.87
N SER A 395 20.30 -35.65 6.04
CA SER A 395 20.66 -35.07 7.35
C SER A 395 19.65 -34.02 7.79
N LEU A 396 19.26 -33.12 6.88
CA LEU A 396 18.27 -32.09 7.19
C LEU A 396 16.88 -32.70 7.40
N SER A 397 16.49 -33.67 6.59
CA SER A 397 15.26 -34.45 6.75
C SER A 397 15.17 -35.05 8.15
N SER A 398 16.20 -35.79 8.55
CA SER A 398 16.27 -36.40 9.89
C SER A 398 16.16 -35.36 11.01
N PHE A 399 16.77 -34.18 10.82
CA PHE A 399 16.70 -33.09 11.79
C PHE A 399 15.30 -32.44 11.85
N ILE A 400 14.64 -32.23 10.71
CA ILE A 400 13.28 -31.70 10.63
C ILE A 400 12.30 -32.64 11.34
N HIS A 401 12.37 -33.95 11.03
CA HIS A 401 11.54 -34.96 11.68
C HIS A 401 11.79 -35.04 13.19
N ALA A 402 13.05 -34.96 13.64
CA ALA A 402 13.36 -34.95 15.07
C ALA A 402 12.76 -33.74 15.80
N LEU A 403 12.80 -32.55 15.19
CA LEU A 403 12.16 -31.35 15.74
C LEU A 403 10.63 -31.49 15.80
N TYR A 404 10.04 -32.04 14.74
CA TYR A 404 8.60 -32.26 14.65
C TYR A 404 8.10 -33.27 15.70
N GLU A 405 8.76 -34.42 15.82
CA GLU A 405 8.42 -35.45 16.81
C GLU A 405 8.62 -34.98 18.26
N ALA A 406 9.63 -34.13 18.49
CA ALA A 406 9.92 -33.56 19.81
C ALA A 406 9.04 -32.35 20.17
N ASP A 407 8.14 -31.91 19.26
CA ASP A 407 7.34 -30.69 19.40
C ASP A 407 8.18 -29.46 19.82
N CYS A 408 9.32 -29.30 19.15
CA CYS A 408 10.32 -28.28 19.46
C CYS A 408 10.74 -27.51 18.21
N TYR A 409 11.09 -26.25 18.41
CA TYR A 409 11.73 -25.38 17.44
C TYR A 409 13.20 -25.19 17.79
N ALA A 410 14.01 -24.94 16.78
CA ALA A 410 15.41 -24.59 16.97
C ALA A 410 15.60 -23.07 16.94
N VAL A 411 16.53 -22.56 17.74
CA VAL A 411 16.95 -21.15 17.74
C VAL A 411 18.36 -21.10 17.20
N ALA A 412 18.62 -20.24 16.21
CA ALA A 412 19.91 -20.14 15.56
C ALA A 412 20.37 -18.68 15.41
N ARG A 413 21.69 -18.48 15.43
CA ARG A 413 22.34 -17.25 14.99
C ARG A 413 22.56 -17.32 13.49
N LEU A 414 22.07 -16.34 12.76
CA LEU A 414 22.25 -16.20 11.33
C LEU A 414 23.03 -14.93 11.00
N VAL A 415 24.09 -15.09 10.20
CA VAL A 415 24.78 -14.00 9.51
C VAL A 415 24.70 -14.31 8.02
N THR A 416 23.97 -13.49 7.28
CA THR A 416 23.67 -13.78 5.86
C THR A 416 24.86 -13.55 4.93
N LYS A 417 25.70 -12.55 5.24
CA LYS A 417 26.87 -12.13 4.46
C LYS A 417 27.95 -11.59 5.39
N GLU A 418 29.17 -11.47 4.88
CA GLU A 418 30.27 -10.87 5.61
C GLU A 418 29.93 -9.43 6.02
N LEU A 419 30.34 -9.04 7.24
CA LEU A 419 30.08 -7.74 7.86
C LEU A 419 28.60 -7.38 8.04
N LYS A 420 27.66 -8.33 7.87
CA LYS A 420 26.26 -8.13 8.23
C LYS A 420 26.05 -8.41 9.72
N PRO A 421 25.28 -7.57 10.44
CA PRO A 421 24.92 -7.85 11.83
C PRO A 421 24.29 -9.23 11.98
N PRO A 422 24.62 -9.98 13.05
CA PRO A 422 23.97 -11.24 13.34
C PRO A 422 22.51 -11.00 13.71
N VAL A 423 21.63 -11.86 13.21
CA VAL A 423 20.23 -11.92 13.62
C VAL A 423 19.97 -13.25 14.30
N ILE A 424 19.00 -13.28 15.20
CA ILE A 424 18.52 -14.51 15.81
C ILE A 424 17.31 -14.97 15.02
N VAL A 425 17.28 -16.23 14.63
CA VAL A 425 16.16 -16.83 13.90
C VAL A 425 15.60 -18.04 14.64
N LEU A 426 14.29 -18.21 14.58
CA LEU A 426 13.61 -19.44 14.93
C LEU A 426 13.53 -20.32 13.68
N LEU A 427 13.78 -21.61 13.82
CA LEU A 427 13.66 -22.62 12.78
C LEU A 427 12.48 -23.55 13.14
N VAL A 428 11.42 -23.48 12.34
CA VAL A 428 10.18 -24.23 12.54
C VAL A 428 10.11 -25.39 11.54
N PRO A 429 9.95 -26.65 11.97
CA PRO A 429 9.79 -27.78 11.04
C PRO A 429 8.44 -27.70 10.32
N ARG A 430 8.47 -27.84 9.00
CA ARG A 430 7.27 -27.93 8.16
C ARG A 430 7.38 -29.12 7.22
N ILE A 431 6.41 -30.02 7.31
CA ILE A 431 6.33 -31.26 6.54
C ILE A 431 5.00 -31.24 5.79
N GLU A 432 5.08 -31.27 4.46
CA GLU A 432 3.95 -31.39 3.54
C GLU A 432 4.11 -32.71 2.74
N VAL A 433 3.08 -33.11 1.97
CA VAL A 433 3.10 -34.38 1.23
C VAL A 433 4.24 -34.45 0.21
N GLU A 434 4.55 -33.34 -0.47
CA GLU A 434 5.54 -33.30 -1.56
C GLU A 434 6.92 -32.80 -1.12
N TRP A 435 7.01 -32.13 0.03
CA TRP A 435 8.23 -31.47 0.46
C TRP A 435 8.28 -31.24 1.98
N GLU A 436 9.49 -31.09 2.49
CA GLU A 436 9.76 -30.68 3.86
C GLU A 436 10.86 -29.62 3.88
N ALA A 437 10.79 -28.71 4.86
CA ALA A 437 11.79 -27.68 5.06
C ALA A 437 11.76 -27.15 6.50
N LEU A 438 12.79 -26.40 6.88
CA LEU A 438 12.71 -25.50 8.03
C LEU A 438 12.24 -24.13 7.55
N VAL A 439 11.19 -23.60 8.17
CA VAL A 439 10.78 -22.20 7.98
C VAL A 439 11.49 -21.36 9.03
N ASP A 440 12.32 -20.42 8.58
CA ASP A 440 12.93 -19.45 9.47
C ASP A 440 12.18 -18.13 9.55
N VAL A 441 12.18 -17.56 10.76
CA VAL A 441 11.67 -16.22 11.07
C VAL A 441 12.61 -15.53 12.03
N GLU A 442 12.74 -14.21 11.90
CA GLU A 442 13.61 -13.40 12.78
C GLU A 442 12.96 -13.23 14.15
N LEU A 443 13.76 -13.33 15.22
CA LEU A 443 13.32 -13.12 16.59
C LEU A 443 13.75 -11.72 17.07
N PRO A 444 12.91 -11.07 17.91
CA PRO A 444 13.22 -9.76 18.45
C PRO A 444 14.35 -9.84 19.47
N PHE A 445 15.17 -8.79 19.52
CA PHE A 445 16.06 -8.54 20.65
C PHE A 445 15.31 -7.81 21.77
N GLU A 446 15.94 -7.67 22.95
CA GLU A 446 15.32 -6.97 24.09
C GLU A 446 15.00 -5.50 23.77
N GLU A 447 15.83 -4.85 22.95
CA GLU A 447 15.62 -3.49 22.46
C GLU A 447 14.39 -3.33 21.54
N ASP A 448 13.93 -4.41 20.90
CA ASP A 448 12.72 -4.40 20.06
C ASP A 448 11.43 -4.48 20.90
N MET A 449 11.54 -4.98 22.15
CA MET A 449 10.40 -5.27 23.01
C MET A 449 9.87 -4.01 23.72
N ARG A 450 8.62 -3.65 23.42
CA ARG A 450 7.93 -2.53 24.10
C ARG A 450 6.98 -3.03 25.18
N ARG A 451 7.39 -2.87 26.45
CA ARG A 451 6.63 -3.34 27.62
C ARG A 451 5.57 -2.32 28.06
N TYR A 452 4.44 -2.30 27.37
CA TYR A 452 3.28 -1.52 27.81
C TYR A 452 2.46 -2.29 28.86
N LYS A 453 1.99 -1.57 29.89
CA LYS A 453 1.08 -2.13 30.90
C LYS A 453 -0.35 -1.67 30.60
N PHE A 454 -1.23 -2.61 30.30
CA PHE A 454 -2.65 -2.36 30.11
C PHE A 454 -3.45 -2.89 31.31
N PRO A 455 -4.50 -2.18 31.77
CA PRO A 455 -5.46 -2.76 32.70
C PRO A 455 -6.10 -4.02 32.10
N PRO A 456 -6.38 -5.06 32.91
CA PRO A 456 -7.11 -6.22 32.44
C PRO A 456 -8.51 -5.84 31.94
N LEU A 457 -8.98 -6.51 30.89
CA LEU A 457 -10.29 -6.26 30.27
C LEU A 457 -11.40 -7.14 30.86
N ASP A 458 -11.03 -8.24 31.51
CA ASP A 458 -11.91 -9.24 32.14
C ASP A 458 -12.29 -8.88 33.58
N ARG A 459 -11.55 -7.96 34.21
CA ARG A 459 -11.75 -7.58 35.61
C ARG A 459 -11.27 -6.16 35.88
N LYS A 460 -11.81 -5.54 36.92
CA LYS A 460 -11.28 -4.27 37.45
C LYS A 460 -10.49 -4.47 38.72
N LEU A 461 -9.35 -3.79 38.78
CA LEU A 461 -8.53 -3.71 39.98
C LEU A 461 -8.77 -2.36 40.66
N THR A 462 -9.22 -2.40 41.90
CA THR A 462 -9.28 -1.20 42.76
C THR A 462 -7.88 -0.80 43.22
N ILE A 463 -7.73 0.43 43.72
CA ILE A 463 -6.45 0.94 44.27
C ILE A 463 -5.92 0.05 45.41
N SER A 464 -6.81 -0.64 46.13
CA SER A 464 -6.48 -1.60 47.20
C SER A 464 -6.20 -3.03 46.69
N GLY A 465 -6.22 -3.27 45.38
CA GLY A 465 -5.98 -4.60 44.78
C GLY A 465 -7.18 -5.55 44.80
N LYS A 466 -8.35 -5.13 45.31
CA LYS A 466 -9.57 -5.94 45.25
C LYS A 466 -10.02 -6.09 43.79
N VAL A 467 -10.28 -7.33 43.39
CA VAL A 467 -10.77 -7.71 42.06
C VAL A 467 -12.30 -7.54 42.02
N ILE A 468 -12.77 -6.83 41.00
CA ILE A 468 -14.19 -6.66 40.69
C ILE A 468 -14.45 -7.32 39.33
N THR A 469 -15.36 -8.28 39.31
CA THR A 469 -15.78 -9.02 38.11
C THR A 469 -17.10 -8.51 37.53
N GLU A 470 -17.86 -7.70 38.28
CA GLU A 470 -19.10 -7.09 37.84
C GLU A 470 -18.96 -5.56 37.84
N HIS A 471 -18.96 -4.97 36.64
CA HIS A 471 -18.89 -3.51 36.47
C HIS A 471 -19.52 -3.13 35.13
N LYS A 472 -20.06 -1.92 35.02
CA LYS A 472 -20.63 -1.36 33.77
C LYS A 472 -19.68 -1.33 32.54
N ASP A 473 -18.39 -1.57 32.77
CA ASP A 473 -17.35 -1.52 31.73
C ASP A 473 -16.82 -2.94 31.42
N LEU A 474 -17.37 -3.96 32.10
CA LEU A 474 -17.09 -5.38 31.85
C LEU A 474 -18.29 -5.97 31.09
N PRO A 475 -18.08 -6.97 30.23
CA PRO A 475 -19.15 -7.57 29.45
C PRO A 475 -20.15 -8.31 30.36
N THR A 476 -21.44 -8.16 30.08
CA THR A 476 -22.50 -8.96 30.70
C THR A 476 -22.65 -10.30 29.99
N ASP A 477 -23.21 -11.31 30.64
CA ASP A 477 -23.48 -12.62 30.00
C ASP A 477 -24.35 -12.47 28.75
N GLU A 478 -25.34 -11.57 28.77
CA GLU A 478 -26.18 -11.23 27.60
C GLU A 478 -25.35 -10.67 26.43
N LEU A 479 -24.37 -9.79 26.72
CA LEU A 479 -23.50 -9.24 25.69
C LEU A 479 -22.57 -10.32 25.11
N THR A 480 -22.02 -11.18 25.97
CA THR A 480 -21.13 -12.28 25.56
C THR A 480 -21.87 -13.29 24.68
N ASP A 481 -23.09 -13.70 25.07
CA ASP A 481 -23.93 -14.61 24.27
C ASP A 481 -24.35 -14.00 22.93
N ALA A 482 -24.76 -12.72 22.93
CA ALA A 482 -25.11 -12.02 21.70
C ALA A 482 -23.92 -11.87 20.74
N MET A 483 -22.72 -11.61 21.28
CA MET A 483 -21.49 -11.56 20.47
C MET A 483 -21.13 -12.94 19.92
N SER A 484 -21.19 -14.00 20.74
CA SER A 484 -20.92 -15.37 20.29
C SER A 484 -21.81 -15.76 19.11
N LYS A 485 -23.12 -15.54 19.22
CA LYS A 485 -24.08 -15.81 18.14
C LYS A 485 -23.81 -15.00 16.88
N TYR A 486 -23.33 -13.77 17.02
CA TYR A 486 -22.97 -12.93 15.88
C TYR A 486 -21.67 -13.40 15.20
N VAL A 487 -20.67 -13.86 15.97
CA VAL A 487 -19.45 -14.47 15.43
C VAL A 487 -19.79 -15.74 14.65
N ASP A 488 -20.60 -16.63 15.22
CA ASP A 488 -21.04 -17.87 14.54
C ASP A 488 -21.82 -17.57 13.25
N ALA A 489 -22.64 -16.51 13.26
CA ALA A 489 -23.42 -16.09 12.08
C ALA A 489 -22.59 -15.40 10.99
N MET A 490 -21.38 -14.92 11.33
CA MET A 490 -20.47 -14.21 10.42
C MET A 490 -19.21 -15.04 10.09
N ASP A 491 -19.30 -16.37 10.21
CA ASP A 491 -18.18 -17.25 9.91
C ASP A 491 -17.85 -17.28 8.41
N LEU A 492 -16.58 -17.06 8.08
CA LEU A 492 -16.04 -17.07 6.72
C LEU A 492 -15.29 -18.37 6.39
N SER A 493 -15.10 -19.27 7.36
CA SER A 493 -14.32 -20.50 7.20
C SER A 493 -14.99 -21.53 6.27
N THR A 494 -16.31 -21.46 6.11
CA THR A 494 -17.10 -22.37 5.26
C THR A 494 -18.08 -21.63 4.34
N PHE A 495 -17.96 -20.31 4.20
CA PHE A 495 -18.90 -19.50 3.41
C PHE A 495 -18.60 -19.54 1.90
N GLY A 496 -17.33 -19.75 1.53
CA GLY A 496 -16.92 -19.94 0.14
C GLY A 496 -17.39 -21.28 -0.43
N ARG A 497 -17.13 -21.47 -1.73
CA ARG A 497 -17.31 -22.75 -2.41
C ARG A 497 -16.03 -23.14 -3.13
N ASP A 498 -15.66 -24.41 -3.09
CA ASP A 498 -14.58 -24.95 -3.91
C ASP A 498 -15.05 -25.26 -5.36
N GLU A 499 -14.14 -25.77 -6.19
CA GLU A 499 -14.41 -26.14 -7.59
C GLU A 499 -15.50 -27.21 -7.72
N ASP A 500 -15.68 -28.05 -6.68
CA ASP A 500 -16.70 -29.10 -6.60
C ASP A 500 -18.02 -28.61 -5.96
N GLY A 501 -18.08 -27.33 -5.56
CA GLY A 501 -19.25 -26.70 -4.93
C GLY A 501 -19.43 -26.97 -3.44
N ASN A 502 -18.45 -27.57 -2.76
CA ASN A 502 -18.48 -27.82 -1.31
C ASN A 502 -18.15 -26.55 -0.52
N PRO A 503 -18.63 -26.44 0.74
CA PRO A 503 -18.28 -25.32 1.63
C PRO A 503 -16.76 -25.21 1.84
N ALA A 504 -16.22 -24.01 1.62
CA ALA A 504 -14.79 -23.73 1.72
C ALA A 504 -14.52 -22.36 2.36
N GLU A 505 -13.27 -22.07 2.68
CA GLU A 505 -12.86 -20.76 3.18
C GLU A 505 -13.13 -19.67 2.13
N TYR A 506 -13.81 -18.59 2.52
CA TYR A 506 -14.24 -17.54 1.60
C TYR A 506 -13.08 -16.69 1.05
N ALA A 507 -12.04 -16.46 1.86
CA ALA A 507 -10.95 -15.54 1.58
C ALA A 507 -9.58 -16.21 1.79
N LYS A 508 -9.31 -17.25 0.98
CA LYS A 508 -8.02 -17.94 1.00
C LYS A 508 -6.88 -16.97 0.67
N PRO A 509 -5.73 -17.03 1.38
CA PRO A 509 -4.60 -16.13 1.12
C PRO A 509 -4.14 -16.12 -0.35
N GLU A 510 -4.15 -17.26 -1.03
CA GLU A 510 -3.83 -17.40 -2.46
C GLU A 510 -4.77 -16.64 -3.40
N ASP A 511 -6.03 -16.47 -3.00
CA ASP A 511 -7.07 -15.78 -3.76
C ASP A 511 -7.24 -14.31 -3.33
N THR A 512 -6.41 -13.82 -2.40
CA THR A 512 -6.44 -12.44 -1.90
C THR A 512 -5.34 -11.59 -2.54
N PHE A 513 -5.70 -10.88 -3.60
CA PHE A 513 -4.77 -10.06 -4.36
C PHE A 513 -4.60 -8.66 -3.78
N SER A 514 -3.39 -8.10 -3.88
CA SER A 514 -3.13 -6.71 -3.48
C SER A 514 -3.77 -5.72 -4.48
N PRO A 515 -4.78 -4.92 -4.08
CA PRO A 515 -5.45 -4.01 -5.01
C PRO A 515 -4.49 -2.97 -5.58
N ILE A 516 -3.55 -2.47 -4.78
CA ILE A 516 -2.60 -1.43 -5.20
C ILE A 516 -1.74 -1.90 -6.39
N VAL A 517 -1.18 -3.12 -6.29
CA VAL A 517 -0.27 -3.65 -7.32
C VAL A 517 -1.03 -3.90 -8.62
N HIS A 518 -2.15 -4.61 -8.53
CA HIS A 518 -2.89 -5.04 -9.72
C HIS A 518 -3.70 -3.90 -10.35
N ARG A 519 -4.25 -2.98 -9.55
CA ARG A 519 -4.95 -1.80 -10.06
C ARG A 519 -4.02 -0.87 -10.82
N ILE A 520 -2.84 -0.57 -10.26
CA ILE A 520 -1.86 0.29 -10.94
C ILE A 520 -1.40 -0.37 -12.25
N GLY A 521 -1.08 -1.67 -12.22
CA GLY A 521 -0.72 -2.41 -13.43
C GLY A 521 -1.83 -2.43 -14.48
N HIS A 522 -3.09 -2.61 -14.08
CA HIS A 522 -4.24 -2.53 -14.97
C HIS A 522 -4.37 -1.14 -15.62
N ILE A 523 -4.28 -0.06 -14.84
CA ILE A 523 -4.40 1.30 -15.39
C ILE A 523 -3.25 1.65 -16.33
N ILE A 524 -2.01 1.21 -16.04
CA ILE A 524 -0.87 1.40 -16.95
C ILE A 524 -1.13 0.73 -18.29
N ARG A 525 -1.58 -0.53 -18.29
CA ARG A 525 -1.90 -1.29 -19.50
C ARG A 525 -3.05 -0.65 -20.28
N TRP A 526 -4.11 -0.25 -19.57
CA TRP A 526 -5.24 0.43 -20.18
C TRP A 526 -4.84 1.75 -20.84
N ARG A 527 -4.01 2.58 -20.18
CA ARG A 527 -3.47 3.81 -20.77
C ARG A 527 -2.49 3.56 -21.93
N ALA A 528 -1.86 2.39 -22.01
CA ALA A 528 -1.01 2.02 -23.14
C ALA A 528 -1.82 1.80 -24.42
N THR A 529 -3.03 1.23 -24.30
CA THR A 529 -3.96 0.98 -25.42
C THR A 529 -4.99 2.09 -25.63
N HIS A 530 -5.19 2.95 -24.62
CA HIS A 530 -6.11 4.09 -24.67
C HIS A 530 -5.33 5.38 -24.37
N PRO A 531 -4.61 5.91 -25.38
CA PRO A 531 -3.72 7.06 -25.19
C PRO A 531 -4.47 8.37 -24.92
N ASP A 532 -5.76 8.45 -25.25
CA ASP A 532 -6.58 9.64 -25.01
C ASP A 532 -6.75 9.89 -23.50
N PRO A 533 -6.18 10.98 -22.95
CA PRO A 533 -6.28 11.29 -21.53
C PRO A 533 -7.71 11.57 -21.06
N SER A 534 -8.60 12.01 -21.97
CA SER A 534 -9.99 12.36 -21.67
C SER A 534 -10.88 11.16 -21.37
N LEU A 535 -10.48 9.96 -21.82
CA LEU A 535 -11.22 8.74 -21.54
C LEU A 535 -11.21 8.43 -20.02
N PRO A 536 -12.38 8.09 -19.45
CA PRO A 536 -12.49 7.73 -18.04
C PRO A 536 -11.71 6.44 -17.78
N MET A 537 -11.05 6.36 -16.61
CA MET A 537 -10.39 5.13 -16.21
C MET A 537 -11.42 4.02 -15.98
N PRO A 538 -11.14 2.77 -16.39
CA PRO A 538 -12.04 1.64 -16.18
C PRO A 538 -12.23 1.39 -14.68
N PRO A 539 -13.37 0.83 -14.22
CA PRO A 539 -13.54 0.43 -12.82
C PRO A 539 -12.52 -0.65 -12.39
N PRO A 540 -12.26 -0.82 -11.08
CA PRO A 540 -11.48 -1.96 -10.60
C PRO A 540 -12.22 -3.27 -10.89
N SER A 541 -11.50 -4.36 -11.12
CA SER A 541 -12.13 -5.68 -11.27
C SER A 541 -12.74 -6.14 -9.94
N ASP A 542 -13.83 -6.90 -10.04
CA ASP A 542 -14.63 -7.30 -8.87
C ASP A 542 -13.82 -8.12 -7.87
N ILE A 543 -12.90 -8.98 -8.35
CA ILE A 543 -12.02 -9.76 -7.49
C ILE A 543 -11.10 -8.91 -6.59
N LEU A 544 -10.73 -7.69 -7.02
CA LEU A 544 -9.93 -6.77 -6.20
C LEU A 544 -10.75 -6.05 -5.12
N THR A 545 -12.07 -5.95 -5.30
CA THR A 545 -13.00 -5.28 -4.38
C THR A 545 -13.86 -6.25 -3.58
N LYS A 546 -13.88 -7.54 -3.96
CA LYS A 546 -14.65 -8.63 -3.34
C LYS A 546 -14.50 -8.69 -1.82
N TYR A 547 -13.29 -8.45 -1.32
CA TYR A 547 -12.97 -8.52 0.11
C TYR A 547 -12.96 -7.16 0.81
N ALA A 548 -13.30 -6.07 0.11
CA ALA A 548 -13.38 -4.73 0.71
C ALA A 548 -14.61 -4.60 1.63
N ASN A 549 -15.64 -5.40 1.39
CA ASN A 549 -16.86 -5.46 2.20
C ASN A 549 -17.18 -6.93 2.54
N PRO A 550 -17.85 -7.20 3.68
CA PRO A 550 -18.38 -8.54 3.95
C PRO A 550 -19.41 -8.97 2.89
N PRO A 551 -19.60 -10.29 2.68
CA PRO A 551 -20.62 -10.79 1.76
C PRO A 551 -22.02 -10.30 2.13
N ALA A 552 -22.77 -9.80 1.14
CA ALA A 552 -24.12 -9.26 1.37
C ALA A 552 -25.07 -10.32 1.95
N ASP A 553 -25.04 -11.53 1.40
CA ASP A 553 -25.89 -12.64 1.85
C ASP A 553 -25.64 -12.98 3.34
N LEU A 554 -24.40 -12.86 3.80
CA LEU A 554 -24.03 -13.13 5.19
C LEU A 554 -24.47 -11.99 6.12
N LEU A 555 -24.41 -10.74 5.67
CA LEU A 555 -24.94 -9.58 6.38
C LEU A 555 -26.47 -9.68 6.54
N ASP A 556 -27.17 -10.06 5.47
CA ASP A 556 -28.61 -10.23 5.49
C ASP A 556 -29.01 -11.38 6.43
N ALA A 557 -28.30 -12.51 6.39
CA ALA A 557 -28.53 -13.64 7.29
C ALA A 557 -28.24 -13.33 8.77
N SER A 558 -27.25 -12.47 9.05
CA SER A 558 -26.81 -12.12 10.42
C SER A 558 -27.50 -10.89 11.02
N THR A 559 -28.41 -10.25 10.28
CA THR A 559 -29.06 -8.98 10.69
C THR A 559 -29.77 -9.11 12.04
N SER A 560 -30.40 -10.25 12.33
CA SER A 560 -31.13 -10.45 13.59
C SER A 560 -30.19 -10.52 14.81
N GLN A 561 -29.05 -11.20 14.66
CA GLN A 561 -28.00 -11.33 15.66
C GLN A 561 -27.30 -9.99 15.87
N PHE A 562 -27.06 -9.24 14.79
CA PHE A 562 -26.48 -7.90 14.87
C PHE A 562 -27.36 -6.91 15.65
N GLU A 563 -28.68 -6.90 15.41
CA GLU A 563 -29.59 -6.03 16.17
C GLU A 563 -29.68 -6.43 17.65
N ALA A 564 -29.64 -7.74 17.95
CA ALA A 564 -29.55 -8.22 19.34
C ALA A 564 -28.25 -7.76 20.03
N LEU A 565 -27.11 -7.87 19.34
CA LEU A 565 -25.81 -7.42 19.83
C LEU A 565 -25.80 -5.91 20.08
N LYS A 566 -26.32 -5.12 19.14
CA LYS A 566 -26.42 -3.66 19.26
C LYS A 566 -27.26 -3.24 20.47
N LYS A 567 -28.37 -3.94 20.72
CA LYS A 567 -29.22 -3.72 21.89
C LYS A 567 -28.49 -4.06 23.20
N ALA A 568 -27.77 -5.18 23.24
CA ALA A 568 -27.00 -5.61 24.42
C ALA A 568 -25.82 -4.66 24.71
N ALA A 569 -25.11 -4.21 23.67
CA ALA A 569 -23.89 -3.40 23.78
C ALA A 569 -24.13 -1.93 24.18
N ARG A 570 -25.34 -1.39 23.93
CA ARG A 570 -25.73 0.00 24.29
C ARG A 570 -24.73 1.07 23.82
N VAL A 571 -24.16 0.90 22.63
CA VAL A 571 -23.14 1.81 22.09
C VAL A 571 -23.76 3.17 21.73
N SER A 572 -23.21 4.24 22.28
CA SER A 572 -23.62 5.63 22.00
C SER A 572 -22.46 6.45 21.46
N LYS A 573 -22.69 7.29 20.45
CA LYS A 573 -21.68 8.21 19.92
C LYS A 573 -21.40 9.31 20.96
N VAL A 574 -20.17 9.35 21.47
CA VAL A 574 -19.73 10.45 22.33
C VAL A 574 -19.38 11.66 21.44
N PRO A 575 -19.93 12.86 21.69
CA PRO A 575 -19.55 14.05 20.93
C PRO A 575 -18.05 14.32 21.12
N PRO A 576 -17.34 14.74 20.06
CA PRO A 576 -15.91 15.01 20.15
C PRO A 576 -15.66 16.01 21.27
N LYS A 577 -14.74 15.68 22.18
CA LYS A 577 -14.30 16.62 23.22
C LYS A 577 -13.78 17.87 22.51
N VAL A 578 -14.46 19.01 22.71
CA VAL A 578 -13.95 20.31 22.26
C VAL A 578 -12.63 20.51 23.01
N LYS A 579 -11.50 20.40 22.29
CA LYS A 579 -10.19 20.71 22.87
C LYS A 579 -10.21 22.20 23.23
N GLY A 580 -10.26 22.53 24.51
CA GLY A 580 -9.97 23.89 24.96
C GLY A 580 -8.55 24.28 24.52
N ARG A 581 -8.28 25.58 24.33
CA ARG A 581 -6.93 26.13 24.06
C ARG A 581 -6.00 26.03 25.28
N GLY A 582 -6.05 24.94 26.04
CA GLY A 582 -5.23 24.75 27.23
C GLY A 582 -3.74 24.61 26.89
N LYS A 583 -2.88 25.00 27.83
CA LYS A 583 -1.40 25.05 27.83
C LYS A 583 -0.67 24.00 26.97
N ARG A 584 -1.24 22.80 26.77
CA ARG A 584 -0.66 21.71 25.95
C ARG A 584 -0.43 22.06 24.48
N ASN A 585 -1.27 22.88 23.84
CA ASN A 585 -1.07 23.22 22.42
C ASN A 585 -0.13 24.41 22.17
N ARG A 586 0.24 25.19 23.20
CA ARG A 586 1.15 26.35 23.06
C ARG A 586 2.57 26.06 23.58
N ALA A 587 2.68 25.16 24.56
CA ALA A 587 3.97 24.61 25.02
C ALA A 587 4.65 23.70 23.97
N GLU A 588 3.94 23.26 22.94
CA GLU A 588 4.47 22.56 21.75
C GLU A 588 4.89 23.52 20.62
N ARG A 589 5.03 24.83 20.88
CA ARG A 589 5.95 25.63 20.05
C ARG A 589 7.36 25.26 20.51
N ASP A 590 8.02 24.40 19.75
CA ASP A 590 9.41 24.03 19.96
C ASP A 590 10.24 25.27 20.26
N LYS A 591 10.75 25.38 21.50
CA LYS A 591 11.81 26.34 21.79
C LYS A 591 13.04 25.85 21.03
N PRO A 592 13.60 26.64 20.09
CA PRO A 592 14.84 26.25 19.44
C PRO A 592 15.93 26.06 20.49
N ILE A 593 16.77 25.03 20.33
CA ILE A 593 17.89 24.68 21.22
C ILE A 593 18.85 25.88 21.44
N SER A 594 18.85 26.85 20.53
CA SER A 594 19.66 28.07 20.59
C SER A 594 19.30 29.03 21.73
N GLY A 595 18.17 28.85 22.42
CA GLY A 595 17.73 29.80 23.46
C GLY A 595 17.39 31.20 22.92
N LEU A 596 17.25 31.33 21.60
CA LEU A 596 16.95 32.60 20.93
C LEU A 596 15.44 32.84 20.91
N ASP A 597 15.02 33.94 21.55
CA ASP A 597 13.64 34.39 21.59
C ASP A 597 13.30 35.12 20.26
N ILE A 598 12.65 34.40 19.34
CA ILE A 598 12.29 34.87 18.00
C ILE A 598 11.37 36.10 18.08
N ASP A 599 10.55 36.21 19.14
CA ASP A 599 9.63 37.33 19.34
C ASP A 599 10.37 38.61 19.77
N ALA A 600 11.50 38.49 20.50
CA ALA A 600 12.37 39.61 20.84
C ALA A 600 13.13 40.17 19.62
N LEU A 601 13.44 39.32 18.64
CA LEU A 601 14.07 39.70 17.37
C LEU A 601 13.11 40.37 16.38
N LEU A 602 11.82 40.04 16.43
CA LEU A 602 10.77 40.67 15.62
C LEU A 602 10.27 42.00 16.22
N GLY A 603 10.82 42.44 17.34
CA GLY A 603 10.48 43.72 17.99
C GLY A 603 9.13 43.72 18.72
N ASN A 604 8.57 42.53 19.01
CA ASN A 604 7.35 42.43 19.80
C ASN A 604 7.68 42.67 21.29
N PRO A 605 7.06 43.65 21.96
CA PRO A 605 7.37 43.91 23.35
C PRO A 605 6.84 42.78 24.25
N ASN A 606 7.73 42.16 25.04
CA ASN A 606 7.38 41.17 26.08
C ASN A 606 6.40 41.70 27.16
N ARG A 607 6.14 43.01 27.17
CA ARG A 607 5.19 43.68 28.05
C ARG A 607 4.34 44.67 27.26
N VAL A 608 3.07 44.34 27.06
CA VAL A 608 2.08 45.24 26.45
C VAL A 608 1.37 46.00 27.55
N LYS A 609 1.49 47.33 27.57
CA LYS A 609 0.70 48.17 28.50
C LYS A 609 -0.77 48.15 28.09
N ILE A 610 -1.66 47.98 29.07
CA ILE A 610 -3.10 48.06 28.85
C ILE A 610 -3.48 49.52 28.58
N ASP A 611 -4.15 49.76 27.46
CA ASP A 611 -4.60 51.08 27.04
C ASP A 611 -6.06 51.31 27.50
N PRO A 612 -6.35 52.31 28.36
CA PRO A 612 -7.71 52.61 28.82
C PRO A 612 -8.71 52.94 27.69
N SER A 613 -8.22 53.45 26.55
CA SER A 613 -9.04 53.74 25.37
C SER A 613 -9.41 52.47 24.59
N ASN A 614 -8.56 51.44 24.65
CA ASN A 614 -8.71 50.17 23.94
C ASN A 614 -8.52 48.94 24.86
N LEU A 615 -9.28 48.91 25.95
CA LEU A 615 -9.08 48.04 27.12
C LEU A 615 -9.12 46.53 26.79
N VAL A 616 -10.11 46.07 26.03
CA VAL A 616 -10.29 44.63 25.73
C VAL A 616 -9.22 44.10 24.76
N PRO A 617 -8.97 44.73 23.60
CA PRO A 617 -7.91 44.29 22.68
C PRO A 617 -6.51 44.39 23.29
N SER A 618 -6.21 45.45 24.05
CA SER A 618 -4.90 45.58 24.70
C SER A 618 -4.67 44.52 25.78
N PHE A 619 -5.70 44.14 26.55
CA PHE A 619 -5.62 43.03 27.50
C PHE A 619 -5.39 41.68 26.81
N LYS A 620 -6.12 41.38 25.72
CA LYS A 620 -5.90 40.15 24.94
C LYS A 620 -4.49 40.09 24.35
N ASN A 621 -3.99 41.22 23.85
CA ASN A 621 -2.62 41.30 23.32
C ASN A 621 -1.58 41.13 24.43
N ALA A 622 -1.82 41.66 25.63
CA ALA A 622 -0.93 41.48 26.78
C ALA A 622 -0.84 40.01 27.23
N LEU A 623 -1.99 39.31 27.30
CA LEU A 623 -2.02 37.87 27.58
C LEU A 623 -1.44 37.02 26.44
N ALA A 624 -1.47 37.53 25.21
CA ALA A 624 -0.90 36.84 24.06
C ALA A 624 0.64 36.95 23.99
N ALA A 625 1.22 37.98 24.61
CA ALA A 625 2.63 38.37 24.49
C ALA A 625 3.59 37.65 25.44
N SER A 626 3.11 37.07 26.55
CA SER A 626 3.96 36.36 27.50
C SER A 626 3.16 35.30 28.27
N ASP A 627 3.78 34.14 28.50
CA ASP A 627 3.20 33.03 29.28
C ASP A 627 3.70 33.02 30.74
N ASP A 628 4.39 34.08 31.18
CA ASP A 628 4.88 34.21 32.54
C ASP A 628 3.74 34.56 33.51
N LEU A 629 3.70 33.89 34.67
CA LEU A 629 2.62 34.08 35.64
C LEU A 629 2.63 35.50 36.22
N GLU A 630 3.80 36.12 36.34
CA GLU A 630 3.94 37.49 36.83
C GLU A 630 3.34 38.48 35.81
N THR A 631 3.60 38.31 34.52
CA THR A 631 3.03 39.18 33.46
C THR A 631 1.51 39.01 33.31
N ILE A 632 0.99 37.79 33.43
CA ILE A 632 -0.47 37.53 33.45
C ILE A 632 -1.12 38.20 34.65
N LYS A 633 -0.49 38.12 35.84
CA LYS A 633 -0.96 38.81 37.06
C LYS A 633 -0.92 40.33 36.89
N GLU A 634 0.15 40.89 36.34
CA GLU A 634 0.29 42.33 36.07
C GLU A 634 -0.80 42.83 35.11
N ALA A 635 -1.07 42.10 34.03
CA ALA A 635 -2.12 42.41 33.07
C ALA A 635 -3.51 42.31 33.71
N ALA A 636 -3.77 41.24 34.47
CA ALA A 636 -5.01 41.06 35.21
C ALA A 636 -5.24 42.17 36.24
N GLN A 637 -4.20 42.61 36.95
CA GLN A 637 -4.26 43.71 37.92
C GLN A 637 -4.52 45.06 37.25
N SER A 638 -3.89 45.31 36.10
CA SER A 638 -4.10 46.53 35.32
C SER A 638 -5.54 46.59 34.77
N MET A 639 -6.04 45.48 34.21
CA MET A 639 -7.45 45.33 33.79
C MET A 639 -8.41 45.53 34.97
N SER A 640 -8.08 44.96 36.14
CA SER A 640 -8.86 45.12 37.39
C SER A 640 -8.93 46.57 37.86
N THR A 641 -7.84 47.32 37.73
CA THR A 641 -7.74 48.72 38.12
C THR A 641 -8.59 49.60 37.19
N GLU A 642 -8.52 49.34 35.89
CA GLU A 642 -9.35 50.04 34.90
C GLU A 642 -10.83 49.72 35.07
N ILE A 643 -11.21 48.47 35.34
CA ILE A 643 -12.59 48.10 35.66
C ILE A 643 -13.09 48.89 36.88
N ARG A 644 -12.29 48.99 37.95
CA ARG A 644 -12.64 49.79 39.14
C ARG A 644 -12.74 51.29 38.81
N SER A 645 -11.84 51.80 37.97
CA SER A 645 -11.84 53.20 37.51
C SER A 645 -13.09 53.53 36.71
N LEU A 646 -13.48 52.68 35.77
CA LEU A 646 -14.71 52.81 34.96
C LEU A 646 -15.96 52.83 35.84
N ILE A 647 -16.01 52.00 36.88
CA ILE A 647 -17.13 51.98 37.84
C ILE A 647 -17.14 53.24 38.71
N ARG A 648 -15.97 53.67 39.20
CA ARG A 648 -15.81 54.81 40.12
C ARG A 648 -16.14 56.15 39.45
N SER A 649 -15.69 56.32 38.20
CA SER A 649 -15.84 57.55 37.40
C SER A 649 -17.18 57.64 36.67
N SER A 650 -17.98 56.57 36.66
CA SER A 650 -19.30 56.55 36.03
C SER A 650 -20.27 57.51 36.72
N VAL A 651 -20.76 58.52 35.99
CA VAL A 651 -21.96 59.29 36.37
C VAL A 651 -23.17 58.47 35.91
N GLY A 652 -23.98 57.99 36.85
CA GLY A 652 -25.00 56.98 36.57
C GLY A 652 -24.38 55.65 36.12
N ASP A 653 -24.93 55.03 35.07
CA ASP A 653 -24.47 53.74 34.52
C ASP A 653 -23.66 53.86 33.22
N SER A 654 -23.23 55.07 32.86
CA SER A 654 -22.45 55.38 31.65
C SER A 654 -21.19 54.53 31.45
N GLY A 655 -20.50 54.13 32.52
CA GLY A 655 -19.30 53.28 32.47
C GLY A 655 -19.56 51.77 32.61
N TYR A 656 -20.78 51.36 32.96
CA TYR A 656 -21.06 49.97 33.36
C TYR A 656 -21.02 48.99 32.18
N GLY A 657 -21.43 49.41 30.98
CA GLY A 657 -21.38 48.56 29.79
C GLY A 657 -19.95 48.12 29.46
N ARG A 658 -19.01 49.07 29.41
CA ARG A 658 -17.58 48.79 29.16
C ARG A 658 -16.96 47.94 30.27
N ALA A 659 -17.33 48.20 31.53
CA ALA A 659 -16.85 47.41 32.67
C ALA A 659 -17.36 45.95 32.63
N LEU A 660 -18.61 45.71 32.24
CA LEU A 660 -19.18 44.36 32.10
C LEU A 660 -18.52 43.58 30.95
N GLU A 661 -18.21 44.25 29.85
CA GLU A 661 -17.48 43.63 28.73
C GLU A 661 -16.06 43.24 29.15
N ALA A 662 -15.34 44.14 29.83
CA ALA A 662 -14.02 43.87 30.37
C ALA A 662 -14.05 42.72 31.40
N LEU A 663 -15.06 42.66 32.27
CA LEU A 663 -15.28 41.57 33.22
C LEU A 663 -15.50 40.22 32.51
N ARG A 664 -16.33 40.20 31.46
CA ARG A 664 -16.57 38.98 30.67
C ARG A 664 -15.28 38.47 30.06
N VAL A 665 -14.56 39.35 29.36
CA VAL A 665 -13.32 38.99 28.67
C VAL A 665 -12.26 38.52 29.67
N MET A 666 -12.07 39.25 30.77
CA MET A 666 -11.10 38.87 31.79
C MET A 666 -11.40 37.50 32.40
N ARG A 667 -12.68 37.18 32.66
CA ARG A 667 -13.09 35.87 33.16
C ARG A 667 -12.82 34.76 32.16
N ASP A 668 -13.22 34.97 30.90
CA ASP A 668 -13.12 33.94 29.87
C ASP A 668 -11.65 33.65 29.55
N GLU A 669 -10.82 34.67 29.35
CA GLU A 669 -9.38 34.49 29.05
C GLU A 669 -8.62 33.83 30.22
N LEU A 670 -8.86 34.23 31.47
CA LEU A 670 -8.20 33.60 32.63
C LEU A 670 -8.69 32.17 32.87
N THR A 671 -9.93 31.87 32.53
CA THR A 671 -10.45 30.49 32.58
C THR A 671 -9.80 29.63 31.48
N GLU A 672 -9.62 30.18 30.28
CA GLU A 672 -8.94 29.53 29.16
C GLU A 672 -7.45 29.27 29.45
N LEU A 673 -6.78 30.18 30.15
CA LEU A 673 -5.37 30.05 30.58
C LEU A 673 -5.15 29.10 31.78
N GLU A 674 -6.21 28.47 32.29
CA GLU A 674 -6.19 27.63 33.50
C GLU A 674 -5.76 28.38 34.77
N GLU A 675 -5.99 29.69 34.86
CA GLU A 675 -5.69 30.53 36.03
C GLU A 675 -6.97 31.09 36.69
N PRO A 676 -7.94 30.24 37.10
CA PRO A 676 -9.22 30.69 37.64
C PRO A 676 -9.10 31.39 39.01
N GLU A 677 -8.02 31.16 39.75
CA GLU A 677 -7.77 31.78 41.06
C GLU A 677 -7.62 33.30 40.96
N ILE A 678 -6.90 33.79 39.95
CA ILE A 678 -6.68 35.23 39.71
C ILE A 678 -8.02 35.94 39.49
N TRP A 679 -8.92 35.32 38.72
CA TRP A 679 -10.28 35.83 38.53
C TRP A 679 -11.10 35.78 39.83
N ASN A 680 -11.07 34.64 40.53
CA ASN A 680 -11.86 34.41 41.73
C ASN A 680 -11.47 35.36 42.88
N GLU A 681 -10.18 35.68 43.03
CA GLU A 681 -9.70 36.67 43.98
C GLU A 681 -10.19 38.08 43.61
N PHE A 682 -10.05 38.47 42.34
CA PHE A 682 -10.50 39.78 41.87
C PHE A 682 -12.01 39.98 42.05
N ILE A 683 -12.86 39.01 41.65
CA ILE A 683 -14.31 39.18 41.70
C ILE A 683 -14.84 39.21 43.15
N ARG A 684 -14.19 38.49 44.08
CA ARG A 684 -14.47 38.61 45.53
C ARG A 684 -14.14 40.02 46.03
N GLY A 685 -12.97 40.55 45.67
CA GLY A 685 -12.58 41.92 46.02
C GLY A 685 -13.52 42.97 45.42
N LEU A 686 -13.87 42.85 44.13
CA LEU A 686 -14.79 43.78 43.47
C LEU A 686 -16.18 43.77 44.09
N LYS A 687 -16.69 42.60 44.51
CA LYS A 687 -17.96 42.49 45.25
C LYS A 687 -17.89 43.29 46.57
N SER A 688 -16.82 43.14 47.33
CA SER A 688 -16.59 43.92 48.57
C SER A 688 -16.58 45.42 48.28
N ASP A 689 -15.82 45.84 47.28
CA ASP A 689 -15.66 47.24 46.89
C ASP A 689 -17.00 47.90 46.48
N LEU A 690 -17.88 47.14 45.80
CA LEU A 690 -19.20 47.57 45.37
C LEU A 690 -20.21 47.68 46.52
N LEU A 691 -20.20 46.74 47.47
CA LEU A 691 -21.15 46.68 48.58
C LEU A 691 -20.79 47.63 49.72
N GLU A 692 -19.49 47.85 49.96
CA GLU A 692 -18.98 48.73 51.02
C GLU A 692 -18.85 50.19 50.57
N GLY A 693 -19.21 50.51 49.32
CA GLY A 693 -19.25 51.89 48.81
C GLY A 693 -17.86 52.50 48.51
N LYS A 694 -16.82 51.68 48.39
CA LYS A 694 -15.42 52.11 48.16
C LYS A 694 -15.19 52.70 46.77
N LEU A 695 -16.11 52.50 45.83
CA LEU A 695 -16.05 53.00 44.44
C LEU A 695 -16.92 54.26 44.23
N ASN A 696 -16.73 55.25 45.09
CA ASN A 696 -17.37 56.58 45.03
C ASN A 696 -18.91 56.51 45.12
N GLY A 697 -19.43 55.95 46.23
CA GLY A 697 -20.86 55.94 46.57
C GLY A 697 -21.54 54.58 46.43
N ASN A 698 -22.87 54.58 46.46
CA ASN A 698 -23.68 53.36 46.31
C ASN A 698 -23.63 52.87 44.86
N ARG A 699 -22.90 51.76 44.61
CA ARG A 699 -22.75 51.12 43.30
C ARG A 699 -23.43 49.75 43.24
N LYS A 700 -24.44 49.50 44.09
CA LYS A 700 -25.19 48.23 44.13
C LYS A 700 -25.79 47.84 42.77
N ASP A 701 -26.17 48.81 41.95
CA ASP A 701 -26.69 48.56 40.59
C ASP A 701 -25.69 47.82 39.69
N MET A 702 -24.38 48.07 39.84
CA MET A 702 -23.35 47.33 39.11
C MET A 702 -23.30 45.86 39.57
N TRP A 703 -23.45 45.60 40.87
CA TRP A 703 -23.52 44.24 41.41
C TRP A 703 -24.75 43.49 40.88
N TRP A 704 -25.91 44.15 40.78
CA TRP A 704 -27.10 43.59 40.15
C TRP A 704 -26.86 43.22 38.68
N LYS A 705 -26.17 44.08 37.91
CA LYS A 705 -25.79 43.77 36.51
C LYS A 705 -24.79 42.60 36.42
N ILE A 706 -23.82 42.48 37.34
CA ILE A 706 -22.88 41.35 37.42
C ILE A 706 -23.62 40.04 37.74
N ARG A 707 -24.58 40.07 38.67
CA ARG A 707 -25.44 38.93 39.02
C ARG A 707 -26.32 38.52 37.84
N GLY A 708 -26.95 39.47 37.16
CA GLY A 708 -27.79 39.23 36.00
C GLY A 708 -27.05 38.57 34.83
N ASN A 709 -25.79 38.97 34.60
CA ASN A 709 -24.92 38.38 33.57
C ASN A 709 -24.16 37.13 34.05
N ARG A 710 -24.37 36.69 35.30
CA ARG A 710 -23.72 35.52 35.91
C ARG A 710 -22.18 35.57 35.88
N TYR A 711 -21.57 36.73 36.10
CA TYR A 711 -20.10 36.90 36.19
C TYR A 711 -19.56 36.67 37.61
N GLY A 712 -19.87 35.52 38.20
CA GLY A 712 -19.44 35.13 39.55
C GLY A 712 -18.18 34.28 39.53
N LEU A 713 -17.96 33.52 40.60
CA LEU A 713 -16.81 32.61 40.72
C LEU A 713 -16.80 31.58 39.57
N VAL A 714 -15.60 31.12 39.23
CA VAL A 714 -15.34 29.99 38.32
C VAL A 714 -15.18 28.74 39.20
N ASP A 715 -16.09 27.78 39.08
CA ASP A 715 -16.12 26.54 39.85
C ASP A 715 -15.34 25.39 39.17
N ARG A 716 -15.21 24.27 39.89
CA ARG A 716 -14.61 23.01 39.40
C ARG A 716 -15.25 22.45 38.13
N LYS A 717 -16.54 22.73 37.91
CA LYS A 717 -17.26 22.28 36.72
C LYS A 717 -16.81 23.04 35.47
N ARG A 718 -16.48 24.33 35.61
CA ARG A 718 -16.03 25.20 34.52
C ARG A 718 -14.51 25.17 34.33
N SER A 719 -13.72 25.00 35.39
CA SER A 719 -12.27 24.74 35.31
C SER A 719 -11.83 23.75 36.38
N PHE A 720 -11.22 22.63 35.99
CA PHE A 720 -10.75 21.59 36.90
C PHE A 720 -9.69 22.07 37.89
N VAL A 721 -8.95 23.14 37.53
CA VAL A 721 -7.88 23.73 38.35
C VAL A 721 -8.44 24.67 39.43
N SER A 722 -9.74 24.98 39.39
CA SER A 722 -10.38 25.81 40.42
C SER A 722 -10.58 25.04 41.72
N ASP A 723 -10.33 25.67 42.86
CA ASP A 723 -10.67 25.13 44.18
C ASP A 723 -12.08 25.48 44.66
N VAL A 724 -12.84 26.26 43.88
CA VAL A 724 -14.20 26.66 44.23
C VAL A 724 -15.21 25.55 43.90
N THR A 725 -16.03 25.18 44.87
CA THR A 725 -17.12 24.21 44.70
C THR A 725 -18.34 24.83 44.02
N GLU A 726 -19.19 24.02 43.38
CA GLU A 726 -20.44 24.49 42.76
C GLU A 726 -21.38 25.18 43.77
N GLU A 727 -21.38 24.67 45.01
CA GLU A 727 -22.15 25.23 46.13
C GLU A 727 -21.63 26.62 46.53
N GLU A 728 -20.30 26.78 46.64
CA GLU A 728 -19.68 28.06 46.95
C GLU A 728 -19.90 29.10 45.84
N ALA A 729 -19.77 28.70 44.57
CA ALA A 729 -20.04 29.58 43.43
C ALA A 729 -21.51 30.02 43.37
N SER A 730 -22.44 29.13 43.74
CA SER A 730 -23.87 29.44 43.83
C SER A 730 -24.17 30.38 45.01
N ALA A 731 -23.59 30.11 46.17
CA ALA A 731 -23.71 30.94 47.37
C ALA A 731 -23.11 32.35 47.18
N PHE A 732 -22.11 32.50 46.30
CA PHE A 732 -21.49 33.79 46.01
C PHE A 732 -22.48 34.85 45.51
N TYR A 733 -23.59 34.46 44.89
CA TYR A 733 -24.65 35.39 44.46
C TYR A 733 -25.64 35.77 45.57
N ASN A 734 -25.63 35.07 46.70
CA ASN A 734 -26.60 35.21 47.78
C ASN A 734 -26.12 36.23 48.81
N VAL A 735 -26.13 37.53 48.46
CA VAL A 735 -26.03 38.64 49.42
C VAL A 735 -26.89 39.82 48.93
N ALA A 736 -27.64 40.42 49.87
CA ALA A 736 -28.51 41.59 49.71
C ALA A 736 -27.75 42.93 49.86
#